data_AF-A0A423UM92-F1
#
_entry.id   AF-A0A423UM92-F1
#
_cell.length_a   1.000
_cell.length_b   1.000
_cell.length_c   1.000
_cell.angle_alpha   90.00
_cell.angle_beta   90.00
_cell.angle_gamma   90.00
#
_symmetry.space_group_name_H-M   'P 1'
#
loop_
_entity.id
_entity.type
_entity.pdbx_description
1 polymer ?
#
loop_
_entity_poly.entity_id
_entity_poly.type
_entity_poly.pdbx_seq_one_letter_code
_entity_poly.pdbx_strand_id
1 'polypeptide(L)'
;MADRLFIRNKGKDFRDRTNDAHIGGCDHRGKYIISFGPYSEPLYYNPENVAIVSSENVPFEGTALFAKGVRQYYAIKLNRLSSQNPAFGTRFEIISKASSGRIYAKLYCPSEIEQKELASSSSLFRYLQSVAEAIKPDVEDVDKREYLPRQFKRLQILEGTPADRMAHPEKAAPLRVPPETIIYPFGSNLSQMEAVENALSNQLSLIEGPPGTGKTQTILNIIANLLMQDKTVLVTSPNNEATKNVVDKLDEEGFGFIAAFLGRRDNVTAFVDNQKSAYPPALETWSLSKKKQEALSGSIRKNIVIARDIYLRKQDMAKQEARLQDLELEYERFREGNATEELKVRRRPNSARLRAVRDLVGYLSSKEGKMTFAQRARIVWMWGIGSWHDFDHITVDREISLNRMVFEAQIQECKNAIKSHEVYLKMHRGEGCLEDIEKKSRRLLEAKLHEHYADKLRKGRRLFDDPWSEPSGFRAEYPVITSTTNAARNQRGKQGKLFDYIIIDESSQASLVTGFLALATAENAVVVGDTKQLPCVLDTADKRKARPLFAPTGLPQRYNFVDNNLLDCLNACIDQAELHAPRTLLREHYRCHPDIIGFCNQQFYNGELIIMSDSRGRGVASALSCNISKDLNYDRRADFNRVQAGAFEQEVLPVLKKQFETHEIGVVSPYRNQVEGMKQGQKERPDGVTVATAHKFQGREKPAIVFVTRSNAPNRFMDNPNLVNVAVSRAKDFFCLIAAPKVVEAVGNIADLKRYIEYRGGEIRQSAICSAFDLVYPCMEEERRAYLLEHGSDEHDEYSEVRTSEFIDDALESMDATSQIGYLRNYPLKQIFTNLEPFNVEELRFMSTVAHADFIFYRTIDKSFVLEIEVNGSHHDREEQIRRDKTKSRILQKASIPQVVIRTNEELERAKSMIREALENALKADQDSKRCLADREALSVAIKTREEPWSLSPE
;
A
#
# COMPACT_ATOMS: atom_id res chain seq x y z
N MET A 1 -10.19 31.44 -54.24
CA MET A 1 -8.95 31.89 -53.56
C MET A 1 -7.80 31.20 -54.26
N ALA A 2 -6.77 31.93 -54.67
CA ALA A 2 -5.64 31.34 -55.38
C ALA A 2 -4.59 30.83 -54.38
N ASP A 3 -4.06 29.63 -54.62
CA ASP A 3 -2.93 29.10 -53.86
C ASP A 3 -1.74 30.04 -54.01
N ARG A 4 -1.09 30.37 -52.89
CA ARG A 4 0.11 31.21 -52.90
C ARG A 4 1.36 30.35 -52.95
N LEU A 5 2.26 30.67 -53.87
CA LEU A 5 3.53 29.99 -54.08
C LEU A 5 4.65 30.76 -53.38
N PHE A 6 5.35 30.12 -52.47
CA PHE A 6 6.52 30.67 -51.80
C PHE A 6 7.77 29.84 -52.12
N ILE A 7 8.88 30.52 -52.45
CA ILE A 7 10.14 29.87 -52.83
C ILE A 7 11.29 30.40 -51.97
N ARG A 8 12.14 29.48 -51.50
CA ARG A 8 13.32 29.74 -50.68
C ARG A 8 14.61 29.57 -51.47
N ASN A 9 15.40 30.64 -51.63
CA ASN A 9 16.69 30.59 -52.30
C ASN A 9 17.84 30.50 -51.29
N LYS A 10 18.63 29.40 -51.32
CA LYS A 10 19.93 29.20 -50.64
C LYS A 10 20.06 29.92 -49.28
N GLY A 11 19.26 29.50 -48.29
CA GLY A 11 19.36 29.98 -46.91
C GLY A 11 18.72 31.34 -46.60
N LYS A 12 17.97 31.94 -47.54
CA LYS A 12 17.18 33.16 -47.31
C LYS A 12 15.74 32.83 -46.91
N ASP A 13 14.94 33.83 -46.50
CA ASP A 13 13.51 33.66 -46.19
C ASP A 13 12.68 33.27 -47.43
N PHE A 14 11.52 32.64 -47.20
CA PHE A 14 10.54 32.33 -48.24
C PHE A 14 9.93 33.63 -48.79
N ARG A 15 9.98 33.79 -50.12
CA ARG A 15 9.39 34.94 -50.82
C ARG A 15 8.15 34.51 -51.57
N ASP A 16 7.09 35.33 -51.50
CA ASP A 16 5.89 35.16 -52.33
C ASP A 16 6.30 35.32 -53.79
N ARG A 17 6.03 34.29 -54.58
CA ARG A 17 6.31 34.19 -56.02
C ARG A 17 5.05 33.81 -56.81
N THR A 18 3.88 34.00 -56.21
CA THR A 18 2.59 33.59 -56.79
C THR A 18 2.33 34.25 -58.15
N ASN A 19 2.82 35.48 -58.33
CA ASN A 19 2.53 36.28 -59.53
C ASN A 19 3.60 36.17 -60.62
N ASP A 20 4.78 35.64 -60.31
CA ASP A 20 5.95 35.62 -61.18
C ASP A 20 6.60 34.24 -61.31
N ALA A 21 5.99 33.19 -60.75
CA ALA A 21 6.45 31.80 -60.89
C ALA A 21 5.29 30.81 -61.04
N HIS A 22 5.50 29.77 -61.85
CA HIS A 22 4.54 28.69 -62.10
C HIS A 22 5.16 27.32 -61.81
N ILE A 23 4.42 26.45 -61.12
CA ILE A 23 4.84 25.06 -60.87
C ILE A 23 4.45 24.18 -62.05
N GLY A 24 5.43 23.54 -62.68
CA GLY A 24 5.26 22.59 -63.79
C GLY A 24 5.10 21.12 -63.36
N GLY A 25 5.06 20.84 -62.05
CA GLY A 25 5.03 19.48 -61.48
C GLY A 25 6.34 19.11 -60.78
N CYS A 26 6.59 17.82 -60.59
CA CYS A 26 7.82 17.29 -60.01
C CYS A 26 8.59 16.43 -61.01
N ASP A 27 9.92 16.47 -60.96
CA ASP A 27 10.76 15.54 -61.71
C ASP A 27 10.78 14.12 -61.09
N HIS A 28 11.43 13.17 -61.76
CA HIS A 28 11.59 11.79 -61.32
C HIS A 28 12.35 11.63 -59.98
N ARG A 29 12.97 12.70 -59.47
CA ARG A 29 13.69 12.75 -58.18
C ARG A 29 12.89 13.50 -57.10
N GLY A 30 11.64 13.86 -57.40
CA GLY A 30 10.75 14.56 -56.49
C GLY A 30 11.05 16.06 -56.32
N LYS A 31 11.84 16.67 -57.20
CA LYS A 31 12.08 18.12 -57.17
C LYS A 31 10.99 18.87 -57.93
N TYR A 32 10.51 19.97 -57.36
CA TYR A 32 9.56 20.85 -58.01
C TYR A 32 10.21 21.59 -59.18
N ILE A 33 9.54 21.56 -60.33
CA ILE A 33 9.92 22.30 -61.54
C ILE A 33 9.20 23.64 -61.51
N ILE A 34 9.96 24.74 -61.49
CA ILE A 34 9.41 26.10 -61.37
C ILE A 34 9.94 27.01 -62.47
N SER A 35 9.03 27.63 -63.23
CA SER A 35 9.35 28.60 -64.29
C SER A 35 8.93 30.02 -63.87
N PHE A 36 9.78 31.02 -64.14
CA PHE A 36 9.56 32.43 -63.77
C PHE A 36 9.06 33.31 -64.94
N GLY A 37 8.17 32.74 -65.76
CA GLY A 37 7.62 33.39 -66.96
C GLY A 37 7.76 32.55 -68.24
N PRO A 38 7.05 32.91 -69.32
CA PRO A 38 6.87 32.08 -70.51
C PRO A 38 8.15 31.81 -71.32
N TYR A 39 9.25 32.54 -71.07
CA TYR A 39 10.53 32.42 -71.78
C TYR A 39 11.71 32.09 -70.85
N SER A 40 11.45 31.69 -69.60
CA SER A 40 12.51 31.35 -68.64
C SER A 40 12.75 29.84 -68.59
N GLU A 41 14.03 29.43 -68.53
CA GLU A 41 14.36 28.02 -68.27
C GLU A 41 13.83 27.58 -66.91
N PRO A 42 13.20 26.39 -66.81
CA PRO A 42 12.67 25.89 -65.55
C PRO A 42 13.79 25.57 -64.55
N LEU A 43 13.60 25.98 -63.30
CA LEU A 43 14.52 25.70 -62.20
C LEU A 43 13.96 24.59 -61.30
N TYR A 44 14.85 23.74 -60.79
CA TYR A 44 14.50 22.59 -59.97
C TYR A 44 14.76 22.87 -58.49
N TYR A 45 13.71 22.80 -57.68
CA TYR A 45 13.78 23.05 -56.24
C TYR A 45 13.51 21.78 -55.45
N ASN A 46 14.33 21.52 -54.42
CA ASN A 46 14.01 20.50 -53.43
C ASN A 46 12.67 20.84 -52.76
N PRO A 47 11.85 19.85 -52.37
CA PRO A 47 10.58 20.06 -51.67
C PRO A 47 10.69 21.03 -50.48
N GLU A 48 11.76 20.93 -49.69
CA GLU A 48 12.04 21.81 -48.54
C GLU A 48 12.27 23.30 -48.86
N ASN A 49 12.26 23.69 -50.14
CA ASN A 49 12.43 25.08 -50.57
C ASN A 49 11.21 25.63 -51.31
N VAL A 50 10.12 24.86 -51.37
CA VAL A 50 8.87 25.25 -52.04
C VAL A 50 7.70 25.03 -51.08
N ALA A 51 6.93 26.08 -50.84
CA ALA A 51 5.72 26.04 -50.03
C ALA A 51 4.53 26.56 -50.85
N ILE A 52 3.53 25.71 -51.05
CA ILE A 52 2.24 26.07 -51.63
C ILE A 52 1.26 26.22 -50.47
N VAL A 53 0.56 27.34 -50.43
CA VAL A 53 -0.25 27.74 -49.29
C VAL A 53 -1.66 28.09 -49.72
N SER A 54 -2.63 27.30 -49.25
CA SER A 54 -4.06 27.54 -49.41
C SER A 54 -4.61 28.34 -48.22
N SER A 55 -5.38 29.40 -48.49
CA SER A 55 -5.97 30.23 -47.43
C SER A 55 -7.34 29.73 -47.00
N GLU A 56 -7.50 29.31 -45.75
CA GLU A 56 -8.81 29.20 -45.10
C GLU A 56 -8.99 30.35 -44.10
N ASN A 57 -10.14 31.02 -44.15
CA ASN A 57 -10.50 32.06 -43.18
C ASN A 57 -11.02 31.39 -41.90
N VAL A 58 -10.31 31.54 -40.78
CA VAL A 58 -10.81 31.22 -39.45
C VAL A 58 -10.85 32.52 -38.64
N PRO A 59 -11.99 32.96 -38.11
CA PRO A 59 -12.05 34.14 -37.26
C PRO A 59 -11.41 33.83 -35.89
N PHE A 60 -10.61 34.76 -35.36
CA PHE A 60 -10.09 34.71 -33.99
C PHE A 60 -10.46 36.02 -33.28
N GLU A 61 -11.02 35.92 -32.08
CA GLU A 61 -11.32 37.06 -31.22
C GLU A 61 -10.07 37.50 -30.45
N GLY A 62 -9.67 38.75 -30.69
CA GLY A 62 -9.05 39.66 -29.72
C GLY A 62 -7.76 39.23 -28.99
N THR A 63 -6.63 39.86 -29.34
CA THR A 63 -5.60 40.18 -28.33
C THR A 63 -4.87 41.46 -28.73
N ALA A 64 -4.78 42.43 -27.81
CA ALA A 64 -4.01 43.66 -28.01
C ALA A 64 -2.57 43.45 -27.52
N LEU A 65 -1.59 43.92 -28.30
CA LEU A 65 -0.17 43.91 -27.96
C LEU A 65 0.21 45.20 -27.22
N PHE A 66 0.83 45.08 -26.04
CA PHE A 66 1.43 46.21 -25.32
C PHE A 66 2.94 46.22 -25.55
N ALA A 67 3.46 47.30 -26.13
CA ALA A 67 4.89 47.56 -26.19
C ALA A 67 5.17 48.96 -25.63
N LYS A 68 6.04 49.04 -24.62
CA LYS A 68 6.53 50.29 -24.00
C LYS A 68 5.45 51.33 -23.66
N GLY A 69 4.40 50.93 -22.94
CA GLY A 69 3.49 51.86 -22.27
C GLY A 69 2.56 52.70 -23.16
N VAL A 70 2.47 52.44 -24.48
CA VAL A 70 1.49 53.07 -25.36
C VAL A 70 0.69 52.00 -26.10
N ARG A 71 -0.64 52.08 -26.01
CA ARG A 71 -1.58 51.18 -26.71
C ARG A 71 -1.60 51.58 -28.20
N GLN A 72 -1.07 50.74 -29.08
CA GLN A 72 -1.26 50.88 -30.54
C GLN A 72 -1.95 49.64 -31.10
N TYR A 73 -3.06 49.86 -31.81
CA TYR A 73 -3.80 48.81 -32.51
C TYR A 73 -3.13 48.53 -33.86
N TYR A 74 -2.51 47.36 -34.02
CA TYR A 74 -2.22 46.79 -35.32
C TYR A 74 -3.19 45.64 -35.56
N ALA A 75 -4.06 45.77 -36.56
CA ALA A 75 -4.90 44.67 -37.03
C ALA A 75 -4.01 43.65 -37.75
N ILE A 76 -3.56 42.60 -37.05
CA ILE A 76 -2.86 41.47 -37.63
C ILE A 76 -3.90 40.40 -37.97
N LYS A 77 -4.16 40.16 -39.26
CA LYS A 77 -4.99 39.06 -39.76
C LYS A 77 -4.12 37.80 -39.81
N LEU A 78 -4.32 36.85 -38.90
CA LEU A 78 -3.71 35.53 -38.94
C LEU A 78 -4.67 34.56 -39.64
N ASN A 79 -4.31 34.09 -40.84
CA ASN A 79 -5.02 33.00 -41.49
C ASN A 79 -4.37 31.66 -41.10
N ARG A 80 -5.18 30.63 -40.83
CA ARG A 80 -4.70 29.25 -40.67
C ARG A 80 -4.40 28.71 -42.06
N LEU A 81 -3.16 28.27 -42.29
CA LEU A 81 -2.67 27.87 -43.60
C LEU A 81 -2.21 26.41 -43.54
N SER A 82 -2.79 25.57 -44.40
CA SER A 82 -2.34 24.19 -44.60
C SER A 82 -1.32 24.16 -45.75
N SER A 83 -0.22 23.43 -45.57
CA SER A 83 0.73 23.15 -46.65
C SER A 83 0.56 21.71 -47.10
N GLN A 84 0.57 21.47 -48.41
CA GLN A 84 0.54 20.12 -48.99
C GLN A 84 1.90 19.38 -48.89
N ASN A 85 2.93 20.01 -48.30
CA ASN A 85 4.26 19.43 -48.20
C ASN A 85 4.50 18.85 -46.79
N PRO A 86 4.60 17.51 -46.63
CA PRO A 86 4.72 16.85 -45.32
C PRO A 86 6.02 17.13 -44.58
N ALA A 87 7.02 17.73 -45.23
CA ALA A 87 8.26 18.16 -44.57
C ALA A 87 8.06 19.37 -43.62
N PHE A 88 6.94 20.08 -43.73
CA PHE A 88 6.65 21.27 -42.95
C PHE A 88 5.51 21.02 -41.96
N GLY A 89 5.83 21.02 -40.67
CA GLY A 89 4.83 21.12 -39.61
C GLY A 89 3.96 22.35 -39.80
N THR A 90 2.66 22.21 -39.54
CA THR A 90 1.61 23.19 -39.88
C THR A 90 1.79 24.49 -39.08
N ARG A 91 2.37 25.57 -39.65
CA ARG A 91 2.10 27.01 -39.37
C ARG A 91 3.12 27.94 -40.10
N PHE A 92 2.63 29.01 -40.73
CA PHE A 92 3.42 30.08 -41.36
C PHE A 92 2.96 31.44 -40.81
N GLU A 93 3.87 32.39 -40.57
CA GLU A 93 3.52 33.80 -40.36
C GLU A 93 3.78 34.58 -41.66
N ILE A 94 2.73 35.21 -42.21
CA ILE A 94 2.83 36.08 -43.37
C ILE A 94 2.99 37.53 -42.88
N ILE A 95 4.17 38.11 -43.10
CA ILE A 95 4.47 39.49 -42.71
C ILE A 95 4.31 40.38 -43.94
N SER A 96 3.38 41.33 -43.87
CA SER A 96 3.24 42.42 -44.84
C SER A 96 3.95 43.67 -44.32
N LYS A 97 5.06 44.07 -44.96
CA LYS A 97 5.70 45.36 -44.63
C LYS A 97 5.03 46.47 -45.43
N ALA A 98 4.15 47.23 -44.76
CA ALA A 98 3.39 48.34 -45.35
C ALA A 98 4.26 49.40 -46.09
N SER A 99 5.51 49.59 -45.68
CA SER A 99 6.43 50.54 -46.32
C SER A 99 7.10 50.05 -47.60
N SER A 100 6.94 48.77 -47.98
CA SER A 100 7.63 48.19 -49.15
C SER A 100 6.75 47.36 -50.10
N GLY A 101 5.48 47.10 -49.74
CA GLY A 101 4.56 46.28 -50.52
C GLY A 101 4.96 44.80 -50.65
N ARG A 102 6.03 44.38 -49.98
CA ARG A 102 6.57 43.01 -50.06
C ARG A 102 5.98 42.13 -48.96
N ILE A 103 5.57 40.94 -49.38
CA ILE A 103 5.02 39.88 -48.52
C ILE A 103 6.09 38.80 -48.36
N TYR A 104 6.43 38.47 -47.12
CA TYR A 104 7.37 37.41 -46.79
C TYR A 104 6.71 36.41 -45.85
N ALA A 105 7.03 35.13 -46.00
CA ALA A 105 6.63 34.10 -45.07
C ALA A 105 7.84 33.72 -44.21
N LYS A 106 7.74 33.89 -42.89
CA LYS A 106 8.76 33.42 -41.96
C LYS A 106 8.38 32.01 -41.51
N LEU A 107 9.29 31.06 -41.76
CA LEU A 107 9.13 29.68 -41.31
C LEU A 107 9.62 29.61 -39.86
N TYR A 108 8.76 29.25 -38.93
CA TYR A 108 9.19 29.02 -37.56
C TYR A 108 9.51 27.55 -37.37
N CYS A 109 10.72 27.29 -36.91
CA CYS A 109 10.94 26.07 -36.15
C CYS A 109 10.08 26.19 -34.88
N PRO A 110 9.41 25.12 -34.40
CA PRO A 110 8.56 25.15 -33.21
C PRO A 110 9.21 25.73 -31.94
N SER A 111 10.52 25.97 -31.96
CA SER A 111 11.30 26.53 -30.86
C SER A 111 11.35 28.06 -30.77
N GLU A 112 10.91 28.84 -31.78
CA GLU A 112 11.17 30.30 -31.82
C GLU A 112 9.96 31.26 -31.82
N ILE A 113 8.73 30.79 -32.05
CA ILE A 113 7.54 31.52 -31.54
C ILE A 113 6.82 30.60 -30.60
N GLU A 114 6.95 30.94 -29.32
CA GLU A 114 5.82 31.22 -28.46
C GLU A 114 6.44 31.69 -27.16
N GLN A 115 6.45 33.01 -26.92
CA GLN A 115 6.32 33.48 -25.54
C GLN A 115 4.88 33.20 -25.09
N LYS A 116 4.49 31.93 -25.12
CA LYS A 116 3.48 31.39 -24.22
C LYS A 116 4.16 31.25 -22.87
N GLU A 117 3.42 31.45 -21.79
CA GLU A 117 3.92 31.09 -20.47
C GLU A 117 4.45 29.66 -20.54
N LEU A 118 5.77 29.50 -20.50
CA LEU A 118 6.36 28.17 -20.36
C LEU A 118 5.77 27.60 -19.08
N ALA A 119 5.37 26.32 -19.04
CA ALA A 119 4.99 25.71 -17.77
C ALA A 119 6.11 25.79 -16.71
N SER A 120 7.34 26.09 -17.14
CA SER A 120 8.47 26.49 -16.31
C SER A 120 8.28 27.79 -15.52
N SER A 121 7.24 28.59 -15.79
CA SER A 121 6.84 29.77 -15.01
C SER A 121 5.67 29.50 -14.05
N SER A 122 5.06 28.31 -14.09
CA SER A 122 3.98 27.94 -13.17
C SER A 122 4.45 27.98 -11.70
N SER A 123 3.52 28.29 -10.79
CA SER A 123 3.76 28.25 -9.35
C SER A 123 4.16 26.83 -8.91
N LEU A 124 3.55 25.80 -9.50
CA LEU A 124 3.87 24.39 -9.25
C LEU A 124 5.31 24.06 -9.62
N PHE A 125 5.77 24.41 -10.83
CA PHE A 125 7.14 24.15 -11.23
C PHE A 125 8.15 24.85 -10.33
N ARG A 126 7.93 26.14 -10.01
CA ARG A 126 8.80 26.91 -9.11
C ARG A 126 8.86 26.31 -7.71
N TYR A 127 7.72 25.85 -7.20
CA TYR A 127 7.65 25.14 -5.92
C TYR A 127 8.47 23.84 -5.96
N LEU A 128 8.22 22.96 -6.93
CA LEU A 128 8.93 21.68 -7.05
C LEU A 128 10.44 21.87 -7.28
N GLN A 129 10.83 22.90 -8.03
CA GLN A 129 12.22 23.30 -8.20
C GLN A 129 12.86 23.72 -6.86
N SER A 130 12.15 24.52 -6.06
CA SER A 130 12.62 24.95 -4.74
C SER A 130 12.73 23.77 -3.77
N VAL A 131 11.78 22.83 -3.82
CA VAL A 131 11.86 21.60 -3.04
C VAL A 131 13.08 20.78 -3.46
N ALA A 132 13.31 20.58 -4.76
CA ALA A 132 14.47 19.85 -5.27
C ALA A 132 15.81 20.46 -4.82
N GLU A 133 15.87 21.79 -4.69
CA GLU A 133 17.04 22.51 -4.16
C GLU A 133 17.22 22.34 -2.65
N ALA A 134 16.12 22.21 -1.89
CA ALA A 134 16.16 22.07 -0.44
C ALA A 134 16.47 20.64 0.02
N ILE A 135 15.96 19.62 -0.67
CA ILE A 135 16.13 18.19 -0.30
C ILE A 135 17.43 17.57 -0.84
N LYS A 136 18.46 18.39 -1.09
CA LYS A 136 19.77 17.88 -1.53
C LYS A 136 20.28 16.83 -0.53
N PRO A 137 20.73 15.66 -1.01
CA PRO A 137 21.27 14.65 -0.13
C PRO A 137 22.56 15.16 0.52
N ASP A 138 22.75 14.81 1.79
CA ASP A 138 23.93 15.20 2.57
C ASP A 138 25.09 14.24 2.26
N VAL A 139 25.68 14.41 1.08
CA VAL A 139 26.79 13.60 0.57
C VAL A 139 27.89 14.51 0.03
N GLU A 140 29.14 14.10 0.24
CA GLU A 140 30.33 14.83 -0.25
C GLU A 140 30.39 14.88 -1.78
N ASP A 141 29.85 13.84 -2.44
CA ASP A 141 29.77 13.74 -3.90
C ASP A 141 28.84 14.82 -4.47
N VAL A 142 29.45 15.90 -4.97
CA VAL A 142 28.77 17.05 -5.58
C VAL A 142 27.85 16.64 -6.73
N ASP A 143 28.23 15.62 -7.50
CA ASP A 143 27.46 15.13 -8.63
C ASP A 143 26.15 14.48 -8.18
N LYS A 144 26.18 13.72 -7.08
CA LYS A 144 24.98 13.17 -6.44
C LYS A 144 24.15 14.25 -5.74
N ARG A 145 24.81 15.16 -5.02
CA ARG A 145 24.17 16.27 -4.30
C ARG A 145 23.38 17.20 -5.22
N GLU A 146 23.97 17.58 -6.34
CA GLU A 146 23.38 18.53 -7.30
C GLU A 146 22.50 17.85 -8.36
N TYR A 147 22.31 16.53 -8.29
CA TYR A 147 21.66 15.76 -9.35
C TYR A 147 20.24 16.26 -9.67
N LEU A 148 19.33 16.24 -8.70
CA LEU A 148 17.93 16.67 -8.89
C LEU A 148 17.81 18.16 -9.26
N PRO A 149 18.48 19.10 -8.55
CA PRO A 149 18.52 20.50 -8.94
C PRO A 149 18.94 20.74 -10.39
N ARG A 150 20.01 20.06 -10.85
CA ARG A 150 20.49 20.17 -12.23
C ARG A 150 19.46 19.67 -13.24
N GLN A 151 18.66 18.66 -12.90
CA GLN A 151 17.57 18.19 -13.77
C GLN A 151 16.49 19.26 -13.94
N PHE A 152 16.03 19.88 -12.85
CA PHE A 152 15.04 20.97 -12.89
C PHE A 152 15.56 22.21 -13.61
N LYS A 153 16.81 22.63 -13.34
CA LYS A 153 17.42 23.78 -14.03
C LYS A 153 17.50 23.59 -15.54
N ARG A 154 17.66 22.35 -16.00
CA ARG A 154 17.69 22.01 -17.44
C ARG A 154 16.32 21.58 -17.98
N LEU A 155 15.28 21.56 -17.16
CA LEU A 155 13.96 21.12 -17.60
C LEU A 155 13.29 22.22 -18.41
N GLN A 156 12.91 21.86 -19.63
CA GLN A 156 11.98 22.64 -20.45
C GLN A 156 10.70 21.81 -20.53
N ILE A 157 9.63 22.32 -19.90
CA ILE A 157 8.32 21.68 -19.99
C ILE A 157 7.72 22.11 -21.33
N LEU A 158 7.52 21.13 -22.21
CA LEU A 158 6.93 21.35 -23.51
C LEU A 158 5.40 21.38 -23.39
N GLU A 159 4.77 22.28 -24.14
CA GLU A 159 3.31 22.41 -24.18
C GLU A 159 2.66 21.09 -24.59
N GLY A 160 1.55 20.76 -23.93
CA GLY A 160 0.80 19.55 -24.21
C GLY A 160 1.40 18.27 -23.64
N THR A 161 2.49 18.32 -22.85
CA THR A 161 2.95 17.17 -22.06
C THR A 161 2.06 16.94 -20.83
N PRO A 162 2.04 15.73 -20.24
CA PRO A 162 1.33 15.49 -18.99
C PRO A 162 1.79 16.41 -17.84
N ALA A 163 3.07 16.79 -17.79
CA ALA A 163 3.57 17.76 -16.82
C ALA A 163 3.03 19.18 -17.04
N ASP A 164 2.88 19.61 -18.31
CA ASP A 164 2.22 20.88 -18.64
C ASP A 164 0.76 20.88 -18.16
N ARG A 165 0.02 19.78 -18.37
CA ARG A 165 -1.36 19.64 -17.87
C ARG A 165 -1.46 19.67 -16.36
N MET A 166 -0.52 19.02 -15.67
CA MET A 166 -0.46 19.06 -14.22
C MET A 166 -0.16 20.47 -13.69
N ALA A 167 0.68 21.24 -14.40
CA ALA A 167 0.99 22.62 -14.05
C ALA A 167 -0.12 23.62 -14.44
N HIS A 168 -0.93 23.26 -15.42
CA HIS A 168 -1.97 24.08 -16.05
C HIS A 168 -3.25 23.26 -16.31
N PRO A 169 -3.98 22.87 -15.25
CA PRO A 169 -5.16 22.00 -15.35
C PRO A 169 -6.28 22.60 -16.22
N GLU A 170 -6.34 23.92 -16.34
CA GLU A 170 -7.30 24.62 -17.19
C GLU A 170 -7.17 24.30 -18.69
N LYS A 171 -6.02 23.76 -19.13
CA LYS A 171 -5.80 23.42 -20.53
C LYS A 171 -6.44 22.06 -20.84
N ALA A 172 -7.33 22.02 -21.84
CA ALA A 172 -8.00 20.79 -22.29
C ALA A 172 -7.07 19.76 -22.94
N ALA A 173 -7.13 18.50 -22.50
CA ALA A 173 -6.35 17.38 -23.05
C ALA A 173 -6.71 17.10 -24.54
N PRO A 174 -5.75 16.66 -25.37
CA PRO A 174 -6.05 16.28 -26.74
C PRO A 174 -6.85 14.97 -26.77
N LEU A 175 -7.96 14.95 -27.52
CA LEU A 175 -8.71 13.72 -27.81
C LEU A 175 -7.84 12.79 -28.66
N ARG A 176 -7.88 11.49 -28.35
CA ARG A 176 -7.14 10.47 -29.09
C ARG A 176 -8.07 9.40 -29.62
N VAL A 177 -7.72 8.89 -30.79
CA VAL A 177 -8.41 7.75 -31.40
C VAL A 177 -7.61 6.49 -31.03
N PRO A 178 -8.21 5.52 -30.35
CA PRO A 178 -7.55 4.23 -30.10
C PRO A 178 -7.22 3.52 -31.41
N PRO A 179 -6.23 2.61 -31.40
CA PRO A 179 -5.98 1.76 -32.56
C PRO A 179 -7.20 0.88 -32.85
N GLU A 180 -7.45 0.64 -34.13
CA GLU A 180 -8.60 -0.15 -34.59
C GLU A 180 -8.58 -1.60 -34.06
N THR A 181 -7.39 -2.17 -33.89
CA THR A 181 -7.18 -3.48 -33.29
C THR A 181 -6.25 -3.35 -32.09
N ILE A 182 -6.72 -3.77 -30.92
CA ILE A 182 -5.92 -3.90 -29.70
C ILE A 182 -5.56 -5.37 -29.53
N ILE A 183 -4.30 -5.66 -29.19
CA ILE A 183 -3.78 -7.00 -29.01
C ILE A 183 -3.46 -7.31 -27.55
N TYR A 184 -3.53 -8.58 -27.17
CA TYR A 184 -3.25 -9.06 -25.81
C TYR A 184 -2.31 -10.29 -25.83
N PRO A 185 -1.05 -10.13 -26.29
CA PRO A 185 -0.12 -11.25 -26.51
C PRO A 185 0.37 -11.94 -25.23
N PHE A 186 0.14 -11.33 -24.07
CA PHE A 186 0.57 -11.84 -22.76
C PHE A 186 -0.61 -12.29 -21.89
N GLY A 187 -1.77 -12.55 -22.50
CA GLY A 187 -3.03 -12.78 -21.80
C GLY A 187 -3.59 -11.52 -21.14
N SER A 188 -4.84 -11.56 -20.69
CA SER A 188 -5.49 -10.42 -20.01
C SER A 188 -6.65 -10.87 -19.14
N ASN A 189 -7.34 -9.91 -18.53
CA ASN A 189 -8.68 -10.04 -17.95
C ASN A 189 -9.49 -8.77 -18.25
N LEU A 190 -10.71 -8.66 -17.73
CA LEU A 190 -11.62 -7.59 -18.12
C LEU A 190 -11.11 -6.21 -17.68
N SER A 191 -10.68 -6.07 -16.42
CA SER A 191 -10.16 -4.79 -15.93
C SER A 191 -8.84 -4.38 -16.60
N GLN A 192 -7.99 -5.36 -16.95
CA GLN A 192 -6.76 -5.11 -17.69
C GLN A 192 -7.04 -4.69 -19.14
N MET A 193 -8.07 -5.24 -19.81
CA MET A 193 -8.48 -4.80 -21.14
C MET A 193 -8.95 -3.34 -21.13
N GLU A 194 -9.78 -2.99 -20.16
CA GLU A 194 -10.21 -1.60 -19.94
C GLU A 194 -9.02 -0.67 -19.69
N ALA A 195 -8.06 -1.09 -18.86
CA ALA A 195 -6.86 -0.31 -18.57
C ALA A 195 -6.00 -0.06 -19.83
N VAL A 196 -5.83 -1.07 -20.70
CA VAL A 196 -5.10 -0.95 -21.96
C VAL A 196 -5.84 0.01 -22.92
N GLU A 197 -7.16 -0.13 -23.05
CA GLU A 197 -7.99 0.75 -23.88
C GLU A 197 -7.91 2.21 -23.43
N ASN A 198 -8.01 2.44 -22.13
CA ASN A 198 -7.91 3.77 -21.53
C ASN A 198 -6.52 4.38 -21.73
N ALA A 199 -5.45 3.60 -21.57
CA ALA A 199 -4.08 4.04 -21.80
C ALA A 199 -3.80 4.44 -23.26
N LEU A 200 -4.43 3.76 -24.22
CA LEU A 200 -4.26 4.06 -25.66
C LEU A 200 -5.15 5.23 -26.12
N SER A 201 -6.31 5.44 -25.46
CA SER A 201 -7.30 6.45 -25.84
C SER A 201 -7.14 7.79 -25.14
N ASN A 202 -6.27 7.88 -24.13
CA ASN A 202 -6.11 9.09 -23.32
C ASN A 202 -4.64 9.51 -23.23
N GLN A 203 -4.40 10.81 -23.05
CA GLN A 203 -3.05 11.33 -22.84
C GLN A 203 -2.48 10.94 -21.48
N LEU A 204 -3.34 10.92 -20.45
CA LEU A 204 -3.01 10.45 -19.12
C LEU A 204 -4.03 9.39 -18.73
N SER A 205 -3.57 8.26 -18.17
CA SER A 205 -4.41 7.22 -17.59
C SER A 205 -3.80 6.72 -16.30
N LEU A 206 -4.65 6.51 -15.28
CA LEU A 206 -4.26 5.93 -14.00
C LEU A 206 -4.75 4.49 -13.92
N ILE A 207 -3.84 3.59 -13.54
CA ILE A 207 -4.12 2.18 -13.32
C ILE A 207 -3.77 1.87 -11.87
N GLU A 208 -4.79 1.60 -11.05
CA GLU A 208 -4.60 1.15 -9.69
C GLU A 208 -4.73 -0.36 -9.61
N GLY A 209 -3.84 -1.03 -8.90
CA GLY A 209 -3.91 -2.48 -8.80
C GLY A 209 -3.23 -2.99 -7.54
N PRO A 210 -3.93 -3.77 -6.69
CA PRO A 210 -3.31 -4.53 -5.62
C PRO A 210 -2.19 -5.45 -6.10
N PRO A 211 -1.38 -6.00 -5.19
CA PRO A 211 -0.44 -7.06 -5.55
C PRO A 211 -1.21 -8.28 -6.09
N GLY A 212 -0.70 -8.93 -7.14
CA GLY A 212 -1.36 -10.12 -7.70
C GLY A 212 -2.50 -9.87 -8.69
N THR A 213 -2.79 -8.62 -9.06
CA THR A 213 -3.82 -8.29 -10.07
C THR A 213 -3.30 -8.12 -11.50
N GLY A 214 -2.00 -8.38 -11.70
CA GLY A 214 -1.36 -8.41 -13.02
C GLY A 214 -0.92 -7.06 -13.59
N LYS A 215 -0.62 -6.05 -12.74
CA LYS A 215 -0.06 -4.74 -13.17
C LYS A 215 1.04 -4.86 -14.24
N THR A 216 2.06 -5.70 -14.01
CA THR A 216 3.16 -5.89 -14.96
C THR A 216 2.66 -6.46 -16.30
N GLN A 217 1.73 -7.42 -16.27
CA GLN A 217 1.12 -7.98 -17.48
C GLN A 217 0.32 -6.92 -18.25
N THR A 218 -0.39 -6.03 -17.56
CA THR A 218 -1.04 -4.85 -18.17
C THR A 218 -0.01 -3.94 -18.84
N ILE A 219 1.10 -3.63 -18.17
CA ILE A 219 2.19 -2.83 -18.73
C ILE A 219 2.74 -3.47 -20.01
N LEU A 220 2.98 -4.78 -20.02
CA LEU A 220 3.44 -5.51 -21.20
C LEU A 220 2.44 -5.41 -22.37
N ASN A 221 1.14 -5.58 -22.10
CA ASN A 221 0.12 -5.42 -23.14
C ASN A 221 0.03 -3.98 -23.67
N ILE A 222 0.20 -2.96 -22.82
CA ILE A 222 0.31 -1.55 -23.27
C ILE A 222 1.52 -1.40 -24.19
N ILE A 223 2.70 -1.88 -23.76
CA ILE A 223 3.93 -1.84 -24.57
C ILE A 223 3.72 -2.52 -25.93
N ALA A 224 3.13 -3.72 -25.97
CA ALA A 224 2.85 -4.43 -27.21
C ALA A 224 2.02 -3.59 -28.19
N ASN A 225 0.95 -2.94 -27.71
CA ASN A 225 0.09 -2.09 -28.55
C ASN A 225 0.77 -0.79 -29.00
N LEU A 226 1.72 -0.27 -28.22
CA LEU A 226 2.54 0.89 -28.60
C LEU A 226 3.56 0.50 -29.66
N LEU A 227 4.17 -0.67 -29.55
CA LEU A 227 5.08 -1.23 -30.58
C LEU A 227 4.34 -1.51 -31.90
N MET A 228 3.07 -1.93 -31.84
CA MET A 228 2.21 -2.04 -33.04
C MET A 228 2.09 -0.71 -33.81
N GLN A 229 2.31 0.42 -33.15
CA GLN A 229 2.25 1.77 -33.71
C GLN A 229 3.63 2.41 -33.91
N ASP A 230 4.72 1.64 -33.81
CA ASP A 230 6.11 2.11 -33.87
C ASP A 230 6.45 3.21 -32.85
N LYS A 231 5.75 3.21 -31.70
CA LYS A 231 5.92 4.19 -30.63
C LYS A 231 7.03 3.79 -29.66
N THR A 232 7.73 4.80 -29.16
CA THR A 232 8.77 4.68 -28.13
C THR A 232 8.18 4.78 -26.73
N VAL A 233 8.66 3.93 -25.83
CA VAL A 233 8.13 3.79 -24.47
C VAL A 233 9.25 3.91 -23.45
N LEU A 234 9.08 4.79 -22.47
CA LEU A 234 9.92 4.86 -21.28
C LEU A 234 9.17 4.28 -20.08
N VAL A 235 9.62 3.17 -19.52
CA VAL A 235 9.05 2.59 -18.30
C VAL A 235 9.91 3.02 -17.11
N THR A 236 9.29 3.59 -16.09
CA THR A 236 10.00 4.07 -14.91
C THR A 236 9.38 3.60 -13.61
N SER A 237 10.20 3.51 -12.58
CA SER A 237 9.75 3.26 -11.22
C SER A 237 10.72 3.91 -10.22
N PRO A 238 10.28 4.26 -9.00
CA PRO A 238 11.20 4.69 -7.94
C PRO A 238 12.25 3.61 -7.59
N ASN A 239 11.93 2.33 -7.81
CA ASN A 239 12.82 1.21 -7.53
C ASN A 239 13.30 0.52 -8.83
N ASN A 240 14.53 -0.03 -8.79
CA ASN A 240 15.09 -0.77 -9.92
C ASN A 240 14.42 -2.14 -10.11
N GLU A 241 13.84 -2.72 -9.05
CA GLU A 241 13.27 -4.07 -9.08
C GLU A 241 12.02 -4.14 -9.96
N ALA A 242 11.13 -3.16 -9.89
CA ALA A 242 9.92 -3.12 -10.72
C ALA A 242 10.25 -2.92 -12.21
N THR A 243 11.18 -2.02 -12.52
CA THR A 243 11.63 -1.80 -13.91
C THR A 243 12.39 -3.00 -14.47
N LYS A 244 13.18 -3.69 -13.63
CA LYS A 244 13.84 -4.93 -14.01
C LYS A 244 12.82 -6.05 -14.27
N ASN A 245 11.80 -6.19 -13.42
CA ASN A 245 10.74 -7.20 -13.61
C ASN A 245 10.03 -7.07 -14.96
N VAL A 246 9.82 -5.84 -15.46
CA VAL A 246 9.27 -5.62 -16.81
C VAL A 246 10.22 -6.17 -17.89
N VAL A 247 11.53 -5.93 -17.76
CA VAL A 247 12.54 -6.41 -18.72
C VAL A 247 12.67 -7.94 -18.64
N ASP A 248 12.76 -8.50 -17.44
CA ASP A 248 12.88 -9.94 -17.20
C ASP A 248 11.67 -10.67 -17.81
N LYS A 249 10.44 -10.16 -17.62
CA LYS A 249 9.25 -10.75 -18.27
C LYS A 249 9.23 -10.60 -19.78
N LEU A 250 9.71 -9.48 -20.33
CA LEU A 250 9.87 -9.37 -21.79
C LEU A 250 10.87 -10.41 -22.30
N ASP A 251 11.95 -10.67 -21.58
CA ASP A 251 12.96 -11.67 -21.95
C ASP A 251 12.41 -13.10 -21.86
N GLU A 252 11.70 -13.44 -20.78
CA GLU A 252 10.98 -14.70 -20.60
C GLU A 252 10.01 -14.99 -21.76
N GLU A 253 9.36 -13.94 -22.27
CA GLU A 253 8.43 -14.03 -23.40
C GLU A 253 9.11 -13.99 -24.79
N GLY A 254 10.44 -13.90 -24.83
CA GLY A 254 11.24 -13.86 -26.07
C GLY A 254 11.35 -12.48 -26.74
N PHE A 255 10.92 -11.42 -26.05
CA PHE A 255 10.93 -10.03 -26.53
C PHE A 255 12.00 -9.16 -25.87
N GLY A 256 12.85 -9.69 -24.97
CA GLY A 256 13.84 -8.91 -24.21
C GLY A 256 14.82 -8.09 -25.07
N PHE A 257 15.08 -8.51 -26.32
CA PHE A 257 15.97 -7.82 -27.25
C PHE A 257 15.51 -6.41 -27.67
N ILE A 258 14.24 -6.05 -27.48
CA ILE A 258 13.70 -4.72 -27.79
C ILE A 258 13.85 -3.73 -26.62
N ALA A 259 14.28 -4.22 -25.45
CA ALA A 259 14.31 -3.46 -24.21
C ALA A 259 15.73 -3.10 -23.78
N ALA A 260 15.91 -1.91 -23.22
CA ALA A 260 17.15 -1.48 -22.59
C ALA A 260 16.91 -1.15 -21.11
N PHE A 261 17.51 -1.94 -20.21
CA PHE A 261 17.50 -1.69 -18.76
C PHE A 261 18.55 -0.63 -18.41
N LEU A 262 18.13 0.63 -18.37
CA LEU A 262 18.99 1.77 -18.08
C LEU A 262 18.70 2.34 -16.68
N GLY A 263 19.29 3.49 -16.37
CA GLY A 263 19.05 4.20 -15.11
C GLY A 263 20.33 4.73 -14.49
N ARG A 264 20.80 4.10 -13.42
CA ARG A 264 22.08 4.45 -12.77
C ARG A 264 23.24 4.21 -13.74
N ARG A 265 24.34 4.95 -13.59
CA ARG A 265 25.53 4.84 -14.46
C ARG A 265 25.99 3.39 -14.58
N ASP A 266 26.03 2.65 -13.47
CA ASP A 266 26.43 1.24 -13.44
C ASP A 266 25.55 0.33 -14.32
N ASN A 267 24.23 0.57 -14.35
CA ASN A 267 23.32 -0.18 -15.24
C ASN A 267 23.60 0.14 -16.70
N VAL A 268 23.93 1.39 -17.01
CA VAL A 268 24.24 1.82 -18.38
C VAL A 268 25.56 1.21 -18.83
N THR A 269 26.58 1.23 -17.99
CA THR A 269 27.85 0.55 -18.25
C THR A 269 27.63 -0.95 -18.44
N ALA A 270 26.91 -1.61 -17.52
CA ALA A 270 26.59 -3.02 -17.63
C ALA A 270 25.78 -3.34 -18.90
N PHE A 271 24.85 -2.46 -19.31
CA PHE A 271 24.13 -2.63 -20.56
C PHE A 271 25.08 -2.55 -21.76
N VAL A 272 25.91 -1.50 -21.83
CA VAL A 272 26.85 -1.26 -22.94
C VAL A 272 27.82 -2.44 -23.09
N ASP A 273 28.39 -2.90 -21.98
CA ASP A 273 29.35 -4.01 -21.94
C ASP A 273 28.74 -5.37 -22.34
N ASN A 274 27.43 -5.55 -22.13
CA ASN A 274 26.72 -6.81 -22.38
C ASN A 274 25.79 -6.78 -23.61
N GLN A 275 25.97 -5.81 -24.52
CA GLN A 275 25.15 -5.75 -25.74
C GLN A 275 25.42 -6.98 -26.64
N LYS A 276 24.34 -7.70 -26.97
CA LYS A 276 24.40 -8.78 -27.96
C LYS A 276 24.53 -8.20 -29.37
N SER A 277 25.47 -8.72 -30.16
CA SER A 277 25.73 -8.32 -31.55
C SER A 277 24.78 -8.95 -32.58
N ALA A 278 24.00 -9.95 -32.18
CA ALA A 278 23.01 -10.62 -33.02
C ALA A 278 21.59 -10.49 -32.45
N TYR A 279 20.60 -10.47 -33.34
CA TYR A 279 19.19 -10.62 -32.97
C TYR A 279 18.85 -12.08 -32.63
N PRO A 280 17.76 -12.35 -31.90
CA PRO A 280 17.28 -13.71 -31.69
C PRO A 280 17.00 -14.40 -33.04
N PRO A 281 17.45 -15.65 -33.27
CA PRO A 281 17.22 -16.37 -34.53
C PRO A 281 15.74 -16.49 -34.90
N ALA A 282 14.86 -16.57 -33.90
CA ALA A 282 13.41 -16.64 -34.11
C ALA A 282 12.86 -15.45 -34.92
N LEU A 283 13.48 -14.26 -34.81
CA LEU A 283 13.02 -13.04 -35.48
C LEU A 283 12.97 -13.18 -37.01
N GLU A 284 13.84 -13.99 -37.62
CA GLU A 284 13.83 -14.25 -39.06
C GLU A 284 12.57 -15.03 -39.51
N THR A 285 12.06 -15.90 -38.62
CA THR A 285 10.89 -16.76 -38.89
C THR A 285 9.55 -16.08 -38.64
N TRP A 286 9.58 -14.87 -38.09
CA TRP A 286 8.38 -14.12 -37.71
C TRP A 286 7.68 -13.40 -38.87
N SER A 287 8.22 -13.50 -40.08
CA SER A 287 7.61 -12.91 -41.28
C SER A 287 6.16 -13.37 -41.49
N LEU A 288 5.31 -12.42 -41.89
CA LEU A 288 3.91 -12.67 -42.20
C LEU A 288 3.42 -11.68 -43.26
N SER A 289 2.70 -12.15 -44.27
CA SER A 289 2.18 -11.25 -45.32
C SER A 289 1.13 -10.29 -44.77
N LYS A 290 1.05 -9.07 -45.33
CA LYS A 290 0.06 -8.06 -44.94
C LYS A 290 -1.39 -8.57 -44.99
N LYS A 291 -1.73 -9.40 -45.99
CA LYS A 291 -3.06 -10.04 -46.07
C LYS A 291 -3.34 -10.97 -44.88
N LYS A 292 -2.34 -11.73 -44.42
CA LYS A 292 -2.48 -12.60 -43.23
C LYS A 292 -2.53 -11.79 -41.94
N GLN A 293 -1.75 -10.71 -41.83
CA GLN A 293 -1.84 -9.78 -40.69
C GLN A 293 -3.24 -9.17 -40.58
N GLU A 294 -3.81 -8.69 -41.68
CA GLU A 294 -5.17 -8.12 -41.69
C GLU A 294 -6.25 -9.15 -41.30
N ALA A 295 -6.11 -10.39 -41.79
CA ALA A 295 -6.99 -11.49 -41.40
C ALA A 295 -6.89 -11.83 -39.91
N LEU A 296 -5.68 -11.81 -39.34
CA LEU A 296 -5.46 -11.98 -37.89
C LEU A 296 -6.10 -10.83 -37.11
N SER A 297 -5.87 -9.58 -37.51
CA SER A 297 -6.48 -8.39 -36.89
C SER A 297 -8.01 -8.47 -36.88
N GLY A 298 -8.62 -8.83 -38.00
CA GLY A 298 -10.07 -9.05 -38.09
C GLY A 298 -10.56 -10.18 -37.17
N SER A 299 -9.82 -11.29 -37.08
CA SER A 299 -10.16 -12.39 -36.17
C SER A 299 -10.03 -11.98 -34.69
N ILE A 300 -9.00 -11.22 -34.33
CA ILE A 300 -8.78 -10.74 -32.96
C ILE A 300 -9.93 -9.83 -32.54
N ARG A 301 -10.29 -8.84 -33.38
CA ARG A 301 -11.42 -7.93 -33.13
C ARG A 301 -12.72 -8.67 -32.85
N LYS A 302 -13.05 -9.67 -33.66
CA LYS A 302 -14.25 -10.50 -33.48
C LYS A 302 -14.21 -11.28 -32.16
N ASN A 303 -13.07 -11.89 -31.85
CA ASN A 303 -12.93 -12.74 -30.66
C ASN A 303 -12.90 -11.91 -29.37
N ILE A 304 -12.39 -10.68 -29.38
CA ILE A 304 -12.39 -9.78 -28.22
C ILE A 304 -13.79 -9.54 -27.67
N VAL A 305 -14.79 -9.39 -28.55
CA VAL A 305 -16.20 -9.21 -28.12
C VAL A 305 -16.68 -10.42 -27.32
N ILE A 306 -16.36 -11.63 -27.78
CA ILE A 306 -16.72 -12.89 -27.11
C ILE A 306 -15.92 -13.06 -25.81
N ALA A 307 -14.62 -12.71 -25.83
CA ALA A 307 -13.75 -12.80 -24.66
C ALA A 307 -14.22 -11.92 -23.51
N ARG A 308 -14.78 -10.73 -23.78
CA ARG A 308 -15.35 -9.88 -22.75
C ARG A 308 -16.52 -10.56 -22.02
N ASP A 309 -17.43 -11.23 -22.74
CA ASP A 309 -18.50 -11.99 -22.09
C ASP A 309 -17.93 -13.17 -21.30
N ILE A 310 -16.96 -13.90 -21.86
CA ILE A 310 -16.27 -15.00 -21.14
C ILE A 310 -15.64 -14.50 -19.82
N TYR A 311 -14.91 -13.38 -19.84
CA TYR A 311 -14.32 -12.81 -18.64
C TYR A 311 -15.37 -12.36 -17.63
N LEU A 312 -16.46 -11.73 -18.08
CA LEU A 312 -17.57 -11.34 -17.21
C LEU A 312 -18.20 -12.56 -16.52
N ARG A 313 -18.43 -13.65 -17.26
CA ARG A 313 -18.95 -14.91 -16.70
C ARG A 313 -17.98 -15.54 -15.71
N LYS A 314 -16.67 -15.51 -15.99
CA LYS A 314 -15.64 -15.98 -15.05
C LYS A 314 -15.63 -15.13 -13.77
N GLN A 315 -15.73 -13.81 -13.88
CA GLN A 315 -15.84 -12.92 -12.72
C GLN A 315 -17.09 -13.22 -11.88
N ASP A 316 -18.25 -13.35 -12.52
CA ASP A 316 -19.51 -13.63 -11.83
C ASP A 316 -19.47 -15.00 -11.16
N MET A 317 -18.92 -16.01 -11.82
CA MET A 317 -18.69 -17.34 -11.23
C MET A 317 -17.80 -17.25 -9.98
N ALA A 318 -16.66 -16.57 -10.06
CA ALA A 318 -15.76 -16.38 -8.93
C ALA A 318 -16.42 -15.65 -7.74
N LYS A 319 -17.24 -14.63 -8.01
CA LYS A 319 -18.04 -13.95 -6.97
C LYS A 319 -19.05 -14.91 -6.32
N GLN A 320 -19.70 -15.77 -7.11
CA GLN A 320 -20.63 -16.77 -6.57
C GLN A 320 -19.91 -17.85 -5.75
N GLU A 321 -18.70 -18.25 -6.15
CA GLU A 321 -17.87 -19.20 -5.40
C GLU A 321 -17.42 -18.61 -4.06
N ALA A 322 -16.90 -17.38 -4.05
CA ALA A 322 -16.53 -16.67 -2.83
C ALA A 322 -17.74 -16.51 -1.89
N ARG A 323 -18.88 -16.07 -2.43
CA ARG A 323 -20.13 -15.96 -1.68
C ARG A 323 -20.59 -17.31 -1.13
N LEU A 324 -20.47 -18.38 -1.92
CA LEU A 324 -20.85 -19.71 -1.49
C LEU A 324 -19.99 -20.17 -0.30
N GLN A 325 -18.67 -19.96 -0.37
CA GLN A 325 -17.75 -20.28 0.72
C GLN A 325 -18.09 -19.50 2.00
N ASP A 326 -18.31 -18.18 1.88
CA ASP A 326 -18.68 -17.35 3.03
C ASP A 326 -20.04 -17.79 3.63
N LEU A 327 -21.04 -18.08 2.80
CA LEU A 327 -22.34 -18.57 3.26
C LEU A 327 -22.27 -19.94 3.92
N GLU A 328 -21.45 -20.86 3.41
CA GLU A 328 -21.26 -22.19 4.01
C GLU A 328 -20.59 -22.07 5.39
N LEU A 329 -19.60 -21.19 5.53
CA LEU A 329 -18.95 -20.88 6.82
C LEU A 329 -19.92 -20.23 7.82
N GLU A 330 -20.68 -19.22 7.38
CA GLU A 330 -21.72 -18.59 8.21
C GLU A 330 -22.78 -19.60 8.66
N TYR A 331 -23.17 -20.50 7.76
CA TYR A 331 -24.17 -21.51 8.05
C TYR A 331 -23.66 -22.57 9.04
N GLU A 332 -22.40 -23.00 8.92
CA GLU A 332 -21.76 -23.91 9.87
C GLU A 332 -21.78 -23.31 11.29
N ARG A 333 -21.31 -22.05 11.42
CA ARG A 333 -21.34 -21.32 12.70
C ARG A 333 -22.75 -21.13 13.25
N PHE A 334 -23.71 -20.82 12.38
CA PHE A 334 -25.11 -20.70 12.77
C PHE A 334 -25.65 -22.02 13.35
N ARG A 335 -25.23 -23.18 12.83
CA ARG A 335 -25.68 -24.49 13.31
C ARG A 335 -25.07 -24.90 14.64
N GLU A 336 -23.82 -24.53 14.93
CA GLU A 336 -23.13 -24.89 16.17
C GLU A 336 -23.81 -24.33 17.44
N GLY A 337 -24.62 -23.27 17.32
CA GLY A 337 -25.34 -22.65 18.44
C GLY A 337 -26.86 -22.83 18.44
N ASN A 338 -27.46 -23.48 17.44
CA ASN A 338 -28.91 -23.51 17.25
C ASN A 338 -29.42 -24.91 16.91
N ALA A 339 -30.21 -25.52 17.80
CA ALA A 339 -30.91 -26.78 17.57
C ALA A 339 -32.43 -26.53 17.46
N THR A 340 -33.01 -26.67 16.27
CA THR A 340 -34.45 -26.48 16.06
C THR A 340 -35.04 -27.46 15.03
N GLU A 341 -36.35 -27.69 15.14
CA GLU A 341 -37.14 -28.53 14.22
C GLU A 341 -37.31 -27.89 12.83
N GLU A 342 -37.30 -28.72 11.79
CA GLU A 342 -37.52 -28.28 10.41
C GLU A 342 -38.98 -27.93 10.13
N LEU A 343 -39.20 -26.77 9.49
CA LEU A 343 -40.49 -26.42 8.91
C LEU A 343 -40.75 -27.30 7.68
N LYS A 344 -41.97 -27.84 7.56
CA LYS A 344 -42.37 -28.59 6.36
C LYS A 344 -42.59 -27.62 5.21
N VAL A 345 -41.92 -27.86 4.09
CA VAL A 345 -41.96 -26.99 2.90
C VAL A 345 -42.52 -27.77 1.72
N ARG A 346 -43.59 -27.25 1.11
CA ARG A 346 -44.27 -27.89 -0.04
C ARG A 346 -43.76 -27.43 -1.39
N ARG A 347 -43.13 -26.26 -1.46
CA ARG A 347 -42.49 -25.68 -2.66
C ARG A 347 -41.15 -25.12 -2.24
N ARG A 348 -40.07 -25.24 -3.02
CA ARG A 348 -38.77 -24.60 -2.67
C ARG A 348 -38.83 -23.10 -3.00
N PRO A 349 -39.08 -22.19 -2.04
CA PRO A 349 -39.01 -20.75 -2.30
C PRO A 349 -37.57 -20.31 -2.54
N ASN A 350 -37.39 -19.20 -3.25
CA ASN A 350 -36.10 -18.54 -3.35
C ASN A 350 -35.76 -17.81 -2.04
N SER A 351 -34.48 -17.47 -1.87
CA SER A 351 -33.97 -16.81 -0.67
C SER A 351 -34.67 -15.47 -0.40
N ALA A 352 -35.03 -14.73 -1.44
CA ALA A 352 -35.74 -13.45 -1.31
C ALA A 352 -37.11 -13.59 -0.64
N ARG A 353 -37.89 -14.61 -1.04
CA ARG A 353 -39.20 -14.89 -0.41
C ARG A 353 -39.03 -15.35 1.03
N LEU A 354 -38.03 -16.20 1.31
CA LEU A 354 -37.74 -16.65 2.67
C LEU A 354 -37.31 -15.51 3.60
N ARG A 355 -36.46 -14.58 3.13
CA ARG A 355 -36.10 -13.38 3.87
C ARG A 355 -37.32 -12.52 4.18
N ALA A 356 -38.21 -12.31 3.21
CA ALA A 356 -39.44 -11.55 3.44
C ALA A 356 -40.34 -12.19 4.52
N VAL A 357 -40.40 -13.53 4.58
CA VAL A 357 -41.14 -14.23 5.64
C VAL A 357 -40.42 -14.10 6.98
N ARG A 358 -39.10 -14.33 7.01
CA ARG A 358 -38.27 -14.16 8.21
C ARG A 358 -38.42 -12.75 8.79
N ASP A 359 -38.28 -11.71 7.98
CA ASP A 359 -38.34 -10.31 8.43
C ASP A 359 -39.72 -9.98 9.02
N LEU A 360 -40.78 -10.52 8.41
CA LEU A 360 -42.14 -10.39 8.94
C LEU A 360 -42.29 -11.15 10.27
N VAL A 361 -41.73 -12.36 10.38
CA VAL A 361 -41.77 -13.16 11.61
C VAL A 361 -40.98 -12.48 12.73
N GLY A 362 -39.76 -11.99 12.47
CA GLY A 362 -38.96 -11.24 13.44
C GLY A 362 -39.64 -9.93 13.87
N TYR A 363 -40.21 -9.17 12.92
CA TYR A 363 -40.99 -7.97 13.22
C TYR A 363 -42.17 -8.26 14.15
N LEU A 364 -42.94 -9.31 13.85
CA LEU A 364 -44.10 -9.67 14.66
C LEU A 364 -43.69 -10.27 16.02
N SER A 365 -42.57 -11.01 16.08
CA SER A 365 -42.00 -11.49 17.34
C SER A 365 -41.64 -10.32 18.27
N SER A 366 -40.98 -9.29 17.73
CA SER A 366 -40.56 -8.10 18.50
C SER A 366 -41.72 -7.25 19.03
N LYS A 367 -42.91 -7.36 18.43
CA LYS A 367 -44.11 -6.58 18.80
C LYS A 367 -45.21 -7.40 19.47
N GLU A 368 -44.93 -8.66 19.83
CA GLU A 368 -45.94 -9.62 20.29
C GLU A 368 -47.18 -9.70 19.37
N GLY A 369 -46.96 -9.45 18.07
CA GLY A 369 -48.01 -9.34 17.07
C GLY A 369 -48.44 -10.70 16.54
N LYS A 370 -49.69 -10.80 16.08
CA LYS A 370 -50.18 -11.99 15.38
C LYS A 370 -50.15 -11.77 13.87
N MET A 371 -49.75 -12.82 13.14
CA MET A 371 -49.86 -12.84 11.69
C MET A 371 -51.32 -12.76 11.24
N THR A 372 -51.63 -11.83 10.34
CA THR A 372 -52.97 -11.71 9.76
C THR A 372 -53.31 -12.92 8.88
N PHE A 373 -54.61 -13.20 8.70
CA PHE A 373 -55.08 -14.28 7.82
C PHE A 373 -54.50 -14.18 6.41
N ALA A 374 -54.48 -12.98 5.82
CA ALA A 374 -53.92 -12.74 4.49
C ALA A 374 -52.42 -13.04 4.40
N GLN A 375 -51.64 -12.68 5.44
CA GLN A 375 -50.21 -12.99 5.53
C GLN A 375 -49.98 -14.51 5.62
N ARG A 376 -50.72 -15.22 6.47
CA ARG A 376 -50.61 -16.69 6.60
C ARG A 376 -50.99 -17.42 5.32
N ALA A 377 -52.11 -17.04 4.70
CA ALA A 377 -52.54 -17.58 3.42
C ALA A 377 -51.49 -17.39 2.32
N ARG A 378 -50.86 -16.21 2.26
CA ARG A 378 -49.77 -15.92 1.32
C ARG A 378 -48.55 -16.82 1.55
N ILE A 379 -48.14 -17.00 2.80
CA ILE A 379 -46.94 -17.78 3.14
C ILE A 379 -47.17 -19.28 2.89
N VAL A 380 -48.28 -19.82 3.39
CA VAL A 380 -48.57 -21.26 3.35
C VAL A 380 -49.07 -21.71 1.97
N TRP A 381 -49.99 -20.97 1.34
CA TRP A 381 -50.60 -21.41 0.07
C TRP A 381 -49.90 -20.87 -1.17
N MET A 382 -49.48 -19.59 -1.16
CA MET A 382 -48.82 -19.01 -2.33
C MET A 382 -47.35 -19.41 -2.39
N TRP A 383 -46.64 -19.35 -1.26
CA TRP A 383 -45.19 -19.61 -1.19
C TRP A 383 -44.84 -21.03 -0.70
N GLY A 384 -45.78 -21.74 -0.09
CA GLY A 384 -45.61 -23.16 0.27
C GLY A 384 -44.69 -23.40 1.47
N ILE A 385 -44.56 -22.42 2.37
CA ILE A 385 -43.66 -22.46 3.54
C ILE A 385 -44.47 -22.80 4.79
N GLY A 386 -44.11 -23.88 5.48
CA GLY A 386 -44.78 -24.29 6.72
C GLY A 386 -46.21 -24.79 6.52
N SER A 387 -46.82 -25.16 7.64
CA SER A 387 -48.25 -25.43 7.78
C SER A 387 -48.97 -24.23 8.39
N TRP A 388 -50.31 -24.24 8.36
CA TRP A 388 -51.11 -23.16 8.94
C TRP A 388 -50.80 -22.93 10.43
N HIS A 389 -50.59 -24.03 11.17
CA HIS A 389 -50.33 -24.02 12.60
C HIS A 389 -48.92 -23.57 12.98
N ASP A 390 -47.97 -23.62 12.04
CA ASP A 390 -46.59 -23.18 12.30
C ASP A 390 -46.48 -21.67 12.55
N PHE A 391 -47.54 -20.91 12.23
CA PHE A 391 -47.61 -19.44 12.41
C PHE A 391 -48.73 -19.02 13.37
N ASP A 392 -49.29 -19.95 14.15
CA ASP A 392 -50.29 -19.65 15.19
C ASP A 392 -49.65 -18.86 16.35
N HIS A 393 -48.42 -19.22 16.70
CA HIS A 393 -47.58 -18.53 17.68
C HIS A 393 -46.21 -18.24 17.06
N ILE A 394 -45.78 -16.98 17.11
CA ILE A 394 -44.50 -16.57 16.57
C ILE A 394 -43.44 -16.71 17.67
N THR A 395 -42.55 -17.69 17.49
CA THR A 395 -41.47 -18.00 18.43
C THR A 395 -40.11 -17.69 17.82
N VAL A 396 -39.11 -17.50 18.69
CA VAL A 396 -37.69 -17.36 18.30
C VAL A 396 -37.23 -18.59 17.51
N ASP A 397 -37.69 -19.79 17.88
CA ASP A 397 -37.36 -21.04 17.14
C ASP A 397 -37.84 -21.01 15.69
N ARG A 398 -38.98 -20.36 15.41
CA ARG A 398 -39.49 -20.21 14.04
C ARG A 398 -38.64 -19.24 13.23
N GLU A 399 -38.13 -18.18 13.86
CA GLU A 399 -37.15 -17.29 13.23
C GLU A 399 -35.84 -18.02 12.92
N ILE A 400 -35.33 -18.82 13.85
CA ILE A 400 -34.13 -19.66 13.67
C ILE A 400 -34.34 -20.67 12.53
N SER A 401 -35.47 -21.39 12.46
CA SER A 401 -35.76 -22.33 11.37
C SER A 401 -35.89 -21.63 10.02
N LEU A 402 -36.45 -20.41 9.96
CA LEU A 402 -36.50 -19.63 8.73
C LEU A 402 -35.11 -19.12 8.31
N ASN A 403 -34.26 -18.72 9.26
CA ASN A 403 -32.87 -18.35 8.99
C ASN A 403 -32.08 -19.51 8.38
N ARG A 404 -32.23 -20.72 8.93
CA ARG A 404 -31.66 -21.95 8.34
C ARG A 404 -32.10 -22.13 6.88
N MET A 405 -33.39 -22.04 6.61
CA MET A 405 -33.92 -22.19 5.25
C MET A 405 -33.41 -21.10 4.30
N VAL A 406 -33.23 -19.86 4.79
CA VAL A 406 -32.62 -18.76 4.02
C VAL A 406 -31.19 -19.13 3.60
N PHE A 407 -30.36 -19.63 4.53
CA PHE A 407 -29.00 -20.07 4.22
C PHE A 407 -28.99 -21.18 3.17
N GLU A 408 -29.78 -22.24 3.37
CA GLU A 408 -29.87 -23.38 2.43
C GLU A 408 -30.31 -22.92 1.02
N ALA A 409 -31.29 -22.02 0.93
CA ALA A 409 -31.73 -21.46 -0.34
C ALA A 409 -30.65 -20.60 -1.02
N GLN A 410 -29.93 -19.76 -0.27
CA GLN A 410 -28.85 -18.93 -0.83
C GLN A 410 -27.68 -19.79 -1.32
N ILE A 411 -27.29 -20.81 -0.56
CA ILE A 411 -26.27 -21.79 -0.95
C ILE A 411 -26.66 -22.48 -2.27
N GLN A 412 -27.91 -22.94 -2.39
CA GLN A 412 -28.39 -23.59 -3.61
C GLN A 412 -28.47 -22.63 -4.80
N GLU A 413 -28.87 -21.38 -4.59
CA GLU A 413 -28.88 -20.34 -5.62
C GLU A 413 -27.46 -20.08 -6.16
N CYS A 414 -26.46 -19.95 -5.28
CA CYS A 414 -25.07 -19.78 -5.67
C CYS A 414 -24.58 -21.00 -6.48
N LYS A 415 -24.84 -22.23 -5.99
CA LYS A 415 -24.49 -23.49 -6.69
C LYS A 415 -25.11 -23.57 -8.09
N ASN A 416 -26.37 -23.15 -8.24
CA ASN A 416 -27.04 -23.13 -9.53
C ASN A 416 -26.43 -22.07 -10.47
N ALA A 417 -26.12 -20.87 -9.96
CA ALA A 417 -25.49 -19.81 -10.73
C ALA A 417 -24.10 -20.23 -11.25
N ILE A 418 -23.25 -20.80 -10.38
CA ILE A 418 -21.94 -21.35 -10.74
C ILE A 418 -22.10 -22.38 -11.88
N LYS A 419 -22.97 -23.38 -11.70
CA LYS A 419 -23.23 -24.40 -12.71
C LYS A 419 -23.69 -23.81 -14.05
N SER A 420 -24.50 -22.76 -14.02
CA SER A 420 -24.96 -22.08 -15.24
C SER A 420 -23.81 -21.42 -16.01
N HIS A 421 -22.87 -20.78 -15.30
CA HIS A 421 -21.68 -20.18 -15.88
C HIS A 421 -20.71 -21.24 -16.40
N GLU A 422 -20.51 -22.35 -15.67
CA GLU A 422 -19.69 -23.47 -16.14
C GLU A 422 -20.19 -24.07 -17.46
N VAL A 423 -21.50 -24.27 -17.58
CA VAL A 423 -22.12 -24.78 -18.82
C VAL A 423 -21.89 -23.79 -19.96
N TYR A 424 -22.07 -22.50 -19.72
CA TYR A 424 -21.81 -21.46 -20.73
C TYR A 424 -20.36 -21.47 -21.20
N LEU A 425 -19.40 -21.51 -20.27
CA LEU A 425 -17.97 -21.52 -20.57
C LEU A 425 -17.56 -22.77 -21.37
N LYS A 426 -18.13 -23.94 -21.05
CA LYS A 426 -17.92 -25.18 -21.81
C LYS A 426 -18.49 -25.09 -23.22
N MET A 427 -19.72 -24.60 -23.38
CA MET A 427 -20.38 -24.46 -24.69
C MET A 427 -19.63 -23.53 -25.65
N HIS A 428 -19.05 -22.44 -25.13
CA HIS A 428 -18.38 -21.41 -25.95
C HIS A 428 -16.87 -21.60 -26.06
N ARG A 429 -16.32 -22.76 -25.64
CA ARG A 429 -14.88 -23.01 -25.58
C ARG A 429 -14.12 -21.85 -24.93
N GLY A 430 -14.57 -21.45 -23.74
CA GLY A 430 -14.11 -20.23 -23.07
C GLY A 430 -12.59 -20.07 -23.05
N GLU A 431 -11.87 -21.08 -22.56
CA GLU A 431 -10.40 -21.07 -22.51
C GLU A 431 -9.75 -21.08 -23.90
N GLY A 432 -10.25 -21.91 -24.81
CA GLY A 432 -9.75 -21.96 -26.19
C GLY A 432 -9.89 -20.61 -26.92
N CYS A 433 -10.96 -19.86 -26.67
CA CYS A 433 -11.15 -18.52 -27.25
C CYS A 433 -10.12 -17.51 -26.71
N LEU A 434 -9.83 -17.53 -25.41
CA LEU A 434 -8.84 -16.65 -24.78
C LEU A 434 -7.42 -16.99 -25.25
N GLU A 435 -7.07 -18.27 -25.28
CA GLU A 435 -5.79 -18.74 -25.84
C GLU A 435 -5.64 -18.36 -27.32
N ASP A 436 -6.71 -18.47 -28.10
CA ASP A 436 -6.71 -18.07 -29.51
C ASP A 436 -6.40 -16.58 -29.68
N ILE A 437 -6.95 -15.71 -28.82
CA ILE A 437 -6.66 -14.27 -28.85
C ILE A 437 -5.20 -14.04 -28.50
N GLU A 438 -4.69 -14.68 -27.46
CA GLU A 438 -3.30 -14.55 -27.04
C GLU A 438 -2.33 -15.00 -28.14
N LYS A 439 -2.51 -16.21 -28.67
CA LYS A 439 -1.68 -16.78 -29.75
C LYS A 439 -1.70 -15.92 -31.01
N LYS A 440 -2.88 -15.46 -31.44
CA LYS A 440 -3.02 -14.58 -32.62
C LYS A 440 -2.43 -13.20 -32.38
N SER A 441 -2.61 -12.64 -31.19
CA SER A 441 -2.03 -11.36 -30.75
C SER A 441 -0.51 -11.43 -30.76
N ARG A 442 0.06 -12.49 -30.18
CA ARG A 442 1.50 -12.75 -30.19
C ARG A 442 2.02 -12.85 -31.62
N ARG A 443 1.37 -13.63 -32.48
CA ARG A 443 1.78 -13.77 -33.88
C ARG A 443 1.74 -12.44 -34.65
N LEU A 444 0.77 -11.57 -34.35
CA LEU A 444 0.66 -10.26 -34.96
C LEU A 444 1.78 -9.31 -34.49
N LEU A 445 2.12 -9.35 -33.19
CA LEU A 445 3.25 -8.61 -32.64
C LEU A 445 4.59 -9.08 -33.22
N GLU A 446 4.83 -10.40 -33.29
CA GLU A 446 6.00 -10.99 -33.92
C GLU A 446 6.20 -10.49 -35.36
N ALA A 447 5.12 -10.51 -36.15
CA ALA A 447 5.15 -10.03 -37.53
C ALA A 447 5.49 -8.54 -37.62
N LYS A 448 4.94 -7.72 -36.73
CA LYS A 448 5.27 -6.29 -36.66
C LYS A 448 6.73 -6.05 -36.30
N LEU A 449 7.26 -6.78 -35.32
CA LEU A 449 8.67 -6.67 -34.93
C LEU A 449 9.60 -7.13 -36.06
N HIS A 450 9.24 -8.21 -36.76
CA HIS A 450 9.99 -8.63 -37.96
C HIS A 450 10.07 -7.50 -38.99
N GLU A 451 8.97 -6.79 -39.27
CA GLU A 451 8.97 -5.63 -40.18
C GLU A 451 9.85 -4.49 -39.66
N HIS A 452 9.76 -4.16 -38.37
CA HIS A 452 10.56 -3.10 -37.75
C HIS A 452 12.08 -3.36 -37.83
N TYR A 453 12.50 -4.63 -37.70
CA TYR A 453 13.91 -5.02 -37.74
C TYR A 453 14.37 -5.61 -39.08
N ALA A 454 13.51 -5.71 -40.10
CA ALA A 454 13.83 -6.40 -41.37
C ALA A 454 15.10 -5.88 -42.06
N ASP A 455 15.26 -4.56 -42.13
CA ASP A 455 16.45 -3.93 -42.72
C ASP A 455 17.71 -4.13 -41.88
N LYS A 456 17.54 -4.30 -40.56
CA LYS A 456 18.63 -4.44 -39.58
C LYS A 456 19.11 -5.88 -39.45
N LEU A 457 18.22 -6.86 -39.62
CA LEU A 457 18.58 -8.27 -39.73
C LEU A 457 19.66 -8.49 -40.80
N ARG A 458 19.59 -7.75 -41.92
CA ARG A 458 20.59 -7.80 -43.00
C ARG A 458 21.91 -7.10 -42.67
N LYS A 459 21.87 -6.05 -41.84
CA LYS A 459 23.02 -5.18 -41.54
C LYS A 459 23.75 -5.56 -40.24
N GLY A 460 23.16 -6.45 -39.44
CA GLY A 460 23.62 -6.76 -38.09
C GLY A 460 23.06 -5.77 -37.05
N ARG A 461 23.05 -6.19 -35.79
CA ARG A 461 22.54 -5.38 -34.68
C ARG A 461 23.47 -4.21 -34.42
N ARG A 462 22.90 -3.02 -34.27
CA ARG A 462 23.68 -1.83 -33.96
C ARG A 462 24.07 -1.81 -32.48
N LEU A 463 25.35 -1.58 -32.22
CA LEU A 463 25.92 -1.41 -30.88
C LEU A 463 26.15 0.07 -30.59
N PHE A 464 26.05 0.44 -29.32
CA PHE A 464 26.20 1.82 -28.86
C PHE A 464 27.14 1.92 -27.68
N ASP A 465 28.19 2.74 -27.78
CA ASP A 465 29.08 3.03 -26.66
C ASP A 465 28.45 4.03 -25.68
N ASP A 466 27.61 4.94 -26.21
CA ASP A 466 26.83 5.91 -25.43
C ASP A 466 25.39 6.00 -25.97
N PRO A 467 24.38 5.46 -25.26
CA PRO A 467 22.97 5.54 -25.65
C PRO A 467 22.43 6.96 -25.87
N TRP A 468 23.05 7.97 -25.25
CA TRP A 468 22.57 9.36 -25.28
C TRP A 468 23.23 10.21 -26.37
N SER A 469 24.27 9.71 -27.02
CA SER A 469 24.95 10.37 -28.14
C SER A 469 24.07 10.42 -29.40
N GLU A 470 23.32 9.34 -29.66
CA GLU A 470 22.33 9.26 -30.75
C GLU A 470 20.99 8.67 -30.26
N PRO A 471 20.19 9.45 -29.50
CA PRO A 471 18.99 8.92 -28.83
C PRO A 471 17.94 8.35 -29.80
N SER A 472 17.81 8.93 -31.00
CA SER A 472 16.86 8.44 -32.00
C SER A 472 17.28 7.10 -32.60
N GLY A 473 18.56 6.93 -32.93
CA GLY A 473 19.09 5.64 -33.38
C GLY A 473 19.01 4.57 -32.29
N PHE A 474 19.33 4.95 -31.05
CA PHE A 474 19.21 4.07 -29.89
C PHE A 474 17.77 3.59 -29.67
N ARG A 475 16.78 4.50 -29.72
CA ARG A 475 15.36 4.14 -29.55
C ARG A 475 14.78 3.38 -30.74
N ALA A 476 15.31 3.59 -31.94
CA ALA A 476 14.93 2.75 -33.08
C ALA A 476 15.37 1.31 -32.84
N GLU A 477 16.50 1.09 -32.14
CA GLU A 477 17.01 -0.22 -31.77
C GLU A 477 16.38 -0.81 -30.52
N TYR A 478 16.13 0.03 -29.51
CA TYR A 478 15.55 -0.31 -28.22
C TYR A 478 14.34 0.60 -27.98
N PRO A 479 13.17 0.30 -28.60
CA PRO A 479 11.98 1.13 -28.49
C PRO A 479 11.42 1.17 -27.06
N VAL A 480 11.78 0.20 -26.23
CA VAL A 480 11.42 0.15 -24.80
C VAL A 480 12.65 0.45 -23.97
N ILE A 481 12.63 1.54 -23.21
CA ILE A 481 13.69 1.88 -22.27
C ILE A 481 13.12 1.80 -20.86
N THR A 482 13.82 1.16 -19.93
CA THR A 482 13.45 1.16 -18.52
C THR A 482 14.48 1.92 -17.69
N SER A 483 14.05 2.65 -16.66
CA SER A 483 14.94 3.51 -15.85
C SER A 483 14.28 3.88 -14.52
N THR A 484 15.07 4.29 -13.52
CA THR A 484 14.47 4.96 -12.35
C THR A 484 13.72 6.23 -12.73
N THR A 485 12.69 6.60 -11.97
CA THR A 485 11.93 7.85 -12.15
C THR A 485 12.85 9.08 -12.09
N ASN A 486 13.86 9.09 -11.21
CA ASN A 486 14.83 10.19 -11.08
C ASN A 486 15.72 10.35 -12.33
N ALA A 487 15.96 9.26 -13.06
CA ALA A 487 16.78 9.26 -14.27
C ALA A 487 15.98 9.38 -15.56
N ALA A 488 14.64 9.45 -15.48
CA ALA A 488 13.75 9.55 -16.63
C ALA A 488 14.16 10.65 -17.61
N ARG A 489 14.47 11.86 -17.09
CA ARG A 489 14.88 13.00 -17.91
C ARG A 489 16.16 12.75 -18.69
N ASN A 490 17.12 12.02 -18.13
CA ASN A 490 18.39 11.74 -18.83
C ASN A 490 18.18 10.83 -20.04
N GLN A 491 17.18 9.94 -20.02
CA GLN A 491 16.87 9.05 -21.14
C GLN A 491 16.40 9.80 -22.39
N ARG A 492 16.07 11.09 -22.25
CA ARG A 492 15.83 11.96 -23.40
C ARG A 492 17.11 12.25 -24.21
N GLY A 493 18.28 12.26 -23.59
CA GLY A 493 19.49 12.83 -24.21
C GLY A 493 19.41 14.35 -24.34
N LYS A 494 20.54 15.02 -24.64
CA LYS A 494 20.64 16.49 -24.63
C LYS A 494 19.78 17.19 -25.70
N GLN A 495 19.46 16.50 -26.80
CA GLN A 495 18.65 17.01 -27.92
C GLN A 495 17.50 16.06 -28.31
N GLY A 496 17.23 15.02 -27.51
CA GLY A 496 16.27 14.01 -27.95
C GLY A 496 14.82 14.45 -27.80
N LYS A 497 14.03 14.02 -28.79
CA LYS A 497 12.58 14.12 -28.82
C LYS A 497 11.97 13.52 -27.55
N LEU A 498 10.75 13.94 -27.22
CA LEU A 498 9.94 13.28 -26.20
C LEU A 498 9.79 11.79 -26.54
N PHE A 499 9.59 10.97 -25.52
CA PHE A 499 9.02 9.64 -25.75
C PHE A 499 7.56 9.78 -26.13
N ASP A 500 7.04 8.85 -26.92
CA ASP A 500 5.61 8.82 -27.21
C ASP A 500 4.84 8.53 -25.91
N TYR A 501 5.34 7.60 -25.09
CA TYR A 501 4.74 7.21 -23.83
C TYR A 501 5.76 7.11 -22.70
N ILE A 502 5.36 7.54 -21.51
CA ILE A 502 5.96 7.13 -20.25
C ILE A 502 4.99 6.25 -19.46
N ILE A 503 5.48 5.17 -18.88
CA ILE A 503 4.76 4.34 -17.92
C ILE A 503 5.48 4.50 -16.57
N ILE A 504 4.78 4.93 -15.53
CA ILE A 504 5.35 5.11 -14.18
C ILE A 504 4.75 4.03 -13.29
N ASP A 505 5.48 2.94 -13.06
CA ASP A 505 5.11 1.84 -12.16
C ASP A 505 5.50 2.12 -10.72
N GLU A 506 4.76 1.55 -9.77
CA GLU A 506 4.87 1.83 -8.32
C GLU A 506 4.77 3.35 -8.01
N SER A 507 3.87 4.05 -8.70
CA SER A 507 3.73 5.51 -8.63
C SER A 507 3.33 6.07 -7.26
N SER A 508 2.72 5.27 -6.37
CA SER A 508 2.49 5.66 -4.97
C SER A 508 3.79 5.84 -4.18
N GLN A 509 4.88 5.22 -4.62
CA GLN A 509 6.22 5.44 -4.07
C GLN A 509 6.95 6.62 -4.74
N ALA A 510 6.44 7.17 -5.84
CA ALA A 510 7.08 8.26 -6.56
C ALA A 510 6.74 9.60 -5.90
N SER A 511 7.77 10.36 -5.51
CA SER A 511 7.58 11.71 -5.00
C SER A 511 7.02 12.65 -6.08
N LEU A 512 6.37 13.75 -5.69
CA LEU A 512 5.89 14.76 -6.66
C LEU A 512 7.02 15.32 -7.54
N VAL A 513 8.19 15.59 -6.94
CA VAL A 513 9.35 16.16 -7.65
C VAL A 513 9.81 15.24 -8.78
N THR A 514 9.96 13.95 -8.47
CA THR A 514 10.49 12.95 -9.41
C THR A 514 9.43 12.52 -10.41
N GLY A 515 8.17 12.39 -9.97
CA GLY A 515 7.03 12.11 -10.82
C GLY A 515 6.78 13.22 -11.84
N PHE A 516 6.84 14.48 -11.43
CA PHE A 516 6.71 15.63 -12.33
C PHE A 516 7.83 15.66 -13.40
N LEU A 517 9.08 15.38 -13.00
CA LEU A 517 10.19 15.23 -13.96
C LEU A 517 9.90 14.14 -14.99
N ALA A 518 9.36 13.01 -14.55
CA ALA A 518 9.02 11.89 -15.43
C ALA A 518 7.90 12.26 -16.41
N LEU A 519 6.82 12.89 -15.93
CA LEU A 519 5.71 13.38 -16.76
C LEU A 519 6.14 14.40 -17.82
N ALA A 520 7.24 15.11 -17.62
CA ALA A 520 7.77 16.08 -18.58
C ALA A 520 8.63 15.45 -19.71
N THR A 521 8.75 14.11 -19.73
CA THR A 521 9.64 13.42 -20.68
C THR A 521 8.94 12.73 -21.85
N ALA A 522 7.61 12.66 -21.81
CA ALA A 522 6.81 12.00 -22.83
C ALA A 522 5.59 12.84 -23.22
N GLU A 523 5.01 12.50 -24.37
CA GLU A 523 3.75 13.08 -24.84
C GLU A 523 2.54 12.53 -24.07
N ASN A 524 2.66 11.31 -23.53
CA ASN A 524 1.60 10.57 -22.84
C ASN A 524 2.13 9.85 -21.63
N ALA A 525 1.27 9.66 -20.64
CA ALA A 525 1.60 9.00 -19.40
C ALA A 525 0.58 7.93 -19.01
N VAL A 526 1.08 6.78 -18.59
CA VAL A 526 0.32 5.78 -17.85
C VAL A 526 0.92 5.71 -16.46
N VAL A 527 0.12 6.01 -15.44
CA VAL A 527 0.57 6.03 -14.05
C VAL A 527 -0.02 4.81 -13.35
N VAL A 528 0.85 3.87 -13.00
CA VAL A 528 0.48 2.57 -12.44
C VAL A 528 0.91 2.53 -10.98
N GLY A 529 0.03 2.12 -10.07
CA GLY A 529 0.35 2.08 -8.65
C GLY A 529 -0.78 1.54 -7.80
N ASP A 530 -0.72 1.84 -6.50
CA ASP A 530 -1.77 1.48 -5.55
C ASP A 530 -1.68 2.40 -4.32
N THR A 531 -2.71 3.21 -4.12
CA THR A 531 -2.82 4.14 -2.98
C THR A 531 -2.99 3.43 -1.63
N LYS A 532 -3.39 2.14 -1.64
CA LYS A 532 -3.54 1.29 -0.46
C LYS A 532 -2.28 0.50 -0.13
N GLN A 533 -1.21 0.63 -0.92
CA GLN A 533 0.13 0.09 -0.61
C GLN A 533 1.09 1.19 -0.15
N LEU A 534 2.34 0.85 0.15
CA LEU A 534 3.29 1.77 0.80
C LEU A 534 3.48 3.08 -0.01
N PRO A 535 3.32 4.24 0.65
CA PRO A 535 3.53 5.53 0.02
C PRO A 535 5.03 5.86 -0.13
N CYS A 536 5.32 6.97 -0.81
CA CYS A 536 6.66 7.54 -0.87
C CYS A 536 7.22 7.81 0.54
N VAL A 537 8.39 7.24 0.84
CA VAL A 537 9.09 7.47 2.11
C VAL A 537 9.95 8.73 1.97
N LEU A 538 9.64 9.75 2.77
CA LEU A 538 10.42 10.97 2.90
C LEU A 538 11.12 11.03 4.25
N ASP A 539 12.41 11.36 4.26
CA ASP A 539 13.19 11.51 5.47
C ASP A 539 12.71 12.71 6.31
N THR A 540 12.79 12.60 7.64
CA THR A 540 12.36 13.67 8.56
C THR A 540 13.09 14.99 8.30
N ALA A 541 14.37 14.92 7.91
CA ALA A 541 15.16 16.08 7.53
C ALA A 541 14.60 16.76 6.28
N ASP A 542 14.25 15.99 5.24
CA ASP A 542 13.69 16.52 3.99
C ASP A 542 12.30 17.11 4.21
N LYS A 543 11.46 16.44 5.01
CA LYS A 543 10.16 16.99 5.42
C LYS A 543 10.33 18.36 6.10
N ARG A 544 11.26 18.48 7.05
CA ARG A 544 11.52 19.74 7.76
C ARG A 544 11.98 20.85 6.82
N LYS A 545 12.83 20.54 5.84
CA LYS A 545 13.30 21.50 4.83
C LYS A 545 12.20 21.91 3.84
N ALA A 546 11.33 20.97 3.43
CA ALA A 546 10.33 21.20 2.39
C ALA A 546 9.03 21.85 2.91
N ARG A 547 8.59 21.57 4.16
CA ARG A 547 7.37 22.15 4.75
C ARG A 547 7.25 23.68 4.63
N PRO A 548 8.26 24.50 4.99
CA PRO A 548 8.14 25.96 4.91
C PRO A 548 8.04 26.50 3.48
N LEU A 549 8.42 25.71 2.47
CA LEU A 549 8.39 26.13 1.06
C LEU A 549 6.99 26.13 0.46
N PHE A 550 6.03 25.40 1.05
CA PHE A 550 4.71 25.23 0.47
C PHE A 550 3.77 26.39 0.78
N ALA A 551 3.70 26.84 2.03
CA ALA A 551 2.76 27.87 2.48
C ALA A 551 2.78 29.17 1.65
N PRO A 552 3.94 29.72 1.23
CA PRO A 552 3.99 30.95 0.43
C PRO A 552 3.49 30.82 -1.02
N THR A 553 3.28 29.60 -1.52
CA THR A 553 3.00 29.36 -2.94
C THR A 553 1.55 29.60 -3.35
N GLY A 554 0.62 29.56 -2.39
CA GLY A 554 -0.82 29.56 -2.65
C GLY A 554 -1.31 28.33 -3.43
N LEU A 555 -0.48 27.30 -3.59
CA LEU A 555 -0.87 26.06 -4.26
C LEU A 555 -1.87 25.27 -3.41
N PRO A 556 -2.84 24.59 -4.04
CA PRO A 556 -3.73 23.68 -3.33
C PRO A 556 -3.02 22.51 -2.67
N GLN A 557 -3.54 22.03 -1.54
CA GLN A 557 -2.90 21.04 -0.65
C GLN A 557 -2.50 19.73 -1.35
N ARG A 558 -3.17 19.32 -2.42
CA ARG A 558 -2.81 18.14 -3.24
C ARG A 558 -1.41 18.23 -3.87
N TYR A 559 -0.90 19.44 -4.10
CA TYR A 559 0.46 19.66 -4.61
C TYR A 559 1.52 19.72 -3.51
N ASN A 560 1.14 19.54 -2.24
CA ASN A 560 2.10 19.56 -1.14
C ASN A 560 2.98 18.30 -1.18
N PHE A 561 4.28 18.51 -1.44
CA PHE A 561 5.29 17.45 -1.56
C PHE A 561 5.42 16.57 -0.32
N VAL A 562 5.21 17.13 0.87
CA VAL A 562 5.43 16.40 2.13
C VAL A 562 4.29 15.43 2.41
N ASP A 563 3.08 15.80 2.00
CA ASP A 563 1.85 15.13 2.37
C ASP A 563 1.27 14.26 1.22
N ASN A 564 1.74 14.42 -0.02
CA ASN A 564 1.23 13.68 -1.18
C ASN A 564 2.37 13.09 -2.05
N ASN A 565 2.12 11.90 -2.60
CA ASN A 565 2.92 11.33 -3.68
C ASN A 565 2.32 11.67 -5.07
N LEU A 566 2.97 11.23 -6.15
CA LEU A 566 2.49 11.47 -7.52
C LEU A 566 1.07 10.95 -7.76
N LEU A 567 0.79 9.71 -7.36
CA LEU A 567 -0.50 9.06 -7.58
C LEU A 567 -1.60 9.77 -6.79
N ASP A 568 -1.36 10.10 -5.51
CA ASP A 568 -2.32 10.83 -4.67
C ASP A 568 -2.68 12.18 -5.28
N CYS A 569 -1.67 12.92 -5.75
CA CYS A 569 -1.90 14.23 -6.36
C CYS A 569 -2.70 14.13 -7.66
N LEU A 570 -2.39 13.17 -8.54
CA LEU A 570 -3.14 12.99 -9.78
C LEU A 570 -4.58 12.54 -9.52
N ASN A 571 -4.79 11.64 -8.56
CA ASN A 571 -6.12 11.24 -8.12
C ASN A 571 -6.92 12.45 -7.60
N ALA A 572 -6.33 13.27 -6.73
CA ALA A 572 -6.97 14.47 -6.22
C ALA A 572 -7.30 15.49 -7.33
N CYS A 573 -6.42 15.67 -8.31
CA CYS A 573 -6.70 16.52 -9.49
C CYS A 573 -7.89 15.99 -10.31
N ILE A 574 -8.01 14.67 -10.47
CA ILE A 574 -9.12 14.03 -11.19
C ILE A 574 -10.43 14.16 -10.40
N ASP A 575 -10.40 13.89 -9.09
CA ASP A 575 -11.58 14.00 -8.20
C ASP A 575 -12.14 15.43 -8.16
N GLN A 576 -11.28 16.43 -8.34
CA GLN A 576 -11.66 17.84 -8.40
C GLN A 576 -11.99 18.32 -9.83
N ALA A 577 -12.06 17.40 -10.80
CA ALA A 577 -12.32 17.68 -12.22
C ALA A 577 -11.34 18.67 -12.88
N GLU A 578 -10.15 18.84 -12.29
CA GLU A 578 -9.07 19.66 -12.85
C GLU A 578 -8.29 18.93 -13.94
N LEU A 579 -8.31 17.60 -13.90
CA LEU A 579 -7.65 16.75 -14.88
C LEU A 579 -8.61 15.68 -15.36
N HIS A 580 -8.84 15.64 -16.67
CA HIS A 580 -9.64 14.59 -17.28
C HIS A 580 -8.74 13.41 -17.65
N ALA A 581 -8.75 12.39 -16.80
CA ALA A 581 -8.06 11.13 -17.04
C ALA A 581 -8.87 9.95 -16.47
N PRO A 582 -8.99 8.82 -17.20
CA PRO A 582 -9.64 7.64 -16.67
C PRO A 582 -8.81 7.00 -15.56
N ARG A 583 -9.52 6.42 -14.58
CA ARG A 583 -8.97 5.59 -13.52
C ARG A 583 -9.51 4.18 -13.67
N THR A 584 -8.62 3.20 -13.74
CA THR A 584 -9.02 1.79 -13.81
C THR A 584 -8.43 1.04 -12.63
N LEU A 585 -9.28 0.46 -11.79
CA LEU A 585 -8.88 -0.49 -10.75
C LEU A 585 -8.78 -1.88 -11.37
N LEU A 586 -7.63 -2.53 -11.24
CA LEU A 586 -7.45 -3.95 -11.59
C LEU A 586 -8.06 -4.81 -10.50
N ARG A 587 -9.13 -5.52 -10.82
CA ARG A 587 -10.01 -6.16 -9.83
C ARG A 587 -9.70 -7.64 -9.62
N GLU A 588 -9.32 -8.34 -10.67
CA GLU A 588 -9.09 -9.78 -10.64
C GLU A 588 -7.76 -10.13 -9.98
N HIS A 589 -7.80 -10.86 -8.87
CA HIS A 589 -6.64 -11.25 -8.08
C HIS A 589 -6.31 -12.74 -8.26
N TYR A 590 -5.06 -13.06 -8.61
CA TYR A 590 -4.65 -14.43 -8.97
C TYR A 590 -3.57 -15.02 -8.05
N ARG A 591 -3.09 -14.26 -7.06
CA ARG A 591 -1.87 -14.62 -6.32
C ARG A 591 -2.17 -15.40 -5.03
N CYS A 592 -2.73 -14.70 -4.05
CA CYS A 592 -2.87 -15.20 -2.70
C CYS A 592 -4.03 -16.19 -2.60
N HIS A 593 -3.96 -17.11 -1.65
CA HIS A 593 -5.08 -17.93 -1.24
C HIS A 593 -6.31 -17.04 -0.93
N PRO A 594 -7.54 -17.46 -1.26
CA PRO A 594 -8.75 -16.67 -1.02
C PRO A 594 -8.89 -16.12 0.40
N ASP A 595 -8.59 -16.94 1.42
CA ASP A 595 -8.63 -16.49 2.83
C ASP A 595 -7.60 -15.39 3.13
N ILE A 596 -6.42 -15.43 2.51
CA ILE A 596 -5.37 -14.44 2.76
C ILE A 596 -5.76 -13.09 2.16
N ILE A 597 -6.09 -13.06 0.86
CA ILE A 597 -6.46 -11.80 0.20
C ILE A 597 -7.85 -11.31 0.66
N GLY A 598 -8.72 -12.20 1.13
CA GLY A 598 -10.03 -11.87 1.66
C GLY A 598 -10.00 -10.79 2.74
N PHE A 599 -9.02 -10.87 3.67
CA PHE A 599 -8.79 -9.83 4.67
C PHE A 599 -8.50 -8.47 4.02
N CYS A 600 -7.49 -8.40 3.13
CA CYS A 600 -7.11 -7.15 2.49
C CYS A 600 -8.26 -6.58 1.64
N ASN A 601 -9.00 -7.44 0.94
CA ASN A 601 -10.12 -7.04 0.10
C ASN A 601 -11.21 -6.34 0.91
N GLN A 602 -11.59 -6.92 2.05
CA GLN A 602 -12.61 -6.36 2.95
C GLN A 602 -12.09 -5.09 3.65
N GLN A 603 -10.86 -5.12 4.17
CA GLN A 603 -10.32 -4.04 5.01
C GLN A 603 -9.89 -2.80 4.22
N PHE A 604 -9.31 -2.97 3.02
CA PHE A 604 -8.63 -1.88 2.31
C PHE A 604 -9.21 -1.55 0.93
N TYR A 605 -9.95 -2.49 0.32
CA TYR A 605 -10.48 -2.37 -1.04
C TYR A 605 -12.01 -2.47 -1.12
N ASN A 606 -12.72 -2.35 0.01
CA ASN A 606 -14.20 -2.33 0.08
C ASN A 606 -14.89 -3.54 -0.59
N GLY A 607 -14.21 -4.70 -0.66
CA GLY A 607 -14.73 -5.89 -1.35
C GLY A 607 -14.76 -5.79 -2.88
N GLU A 608 -14.09 -4.80 -3.49
CA GLU A 608 -14.12 -4.59 -4.94
C GLU A 608 -13.31 -5.64 -5.74
N LEU A 609 -12.36 -6.32 -5.08
CA LEU A 609 -11.52 -7.33 -5.71
C LEU A 609 -12.29 -8.63 -5.94
N ILE A 610 -12.00 -9.26 -7.08
CA ILE A 610 -12.57 -10.51 -7.53
C ILE A 610 -11.48 -11.57 -7.41
N ILE A 611 -11.64 -12.49 -6.46
CA ILE A 611 -10.64 -13.50 -6.15
C ILE A 611 -10.73 -14.63 -7.19
N MET A 612 -9.73 -14.72 -8.07
CA MET A 612 -9.66 -15.70 -9.15
C MET A 612 -8.71 -16.87 -8.84
N SER A 613 -7.96 -16.78 -7.75
CA SER A 613 -7.06 -17.82 -7.26
C SER A 613 -7.82 -19.02 -6.71
N ASP A 614 -7.43 -20.23 -7.09
CA ASP A 614 -8.00 -21.46 -6.52
C ASP A 614 -7.36 -21.80 -5.16
N SER A 615 -8.17 -22.27 -4.22
CA SER A 615 -7.75 -22.87 -2.95
C SER A 615 -7.44 -24.36 -3.08
N ARG A 616 -8.03 -25.04 -4.08
CA ARG A 616 -7.90 -26.49 -4.29
C ARG A 616 -6.48 -26.84 -4.73
N GLY A 617 -5.88 -27.82 -4.04
CA GLY A 617 -4.56 -28.37 -4.38
C GLY A 617 -3.36 -27.71 -3.71
N ARG A 618 -3.55 -26.69 -2.85
CA ARG A 618 -2.44 -26.00 -2.15
C ARG A 618 -1.91 -26.71 -0.90
N GLY A 619 -2.48 -27.85 -0.49
CA GLY A 619 -1.87 -28.76 0.50
C GLY A 619 -1.77 -28.26 1.95
N VAL A 620 -2.27 -27.06 2.27
CA VAL A 620 -2.26 -26.51 3.64
C VAL A 620 -3.64 -26.67 4.28
N ALA A 621 -3.68 -27.22 5.51
CA ALA A 621 -4.94 -27.43 6.25
C ALA A 621 -5.64 -26.11 6.64
N SER A 622 -4.87 -25.03 6.86
CA SER A 622 -5.37 -23.67 7.02
C SER A 622 -4.35 -22.68 6.46
N ALA A 623 -4.79 -21.74 5.63
CA ALA A 623 -3.93 -20.73 5.00
C ALA A 623 -3.51 -19.61 5.97
N LEU A 624 -4.10 -19.58 7.17
CA LEU A 624 -3.96 -18.50 8.14
C LEU A 624 -3.63 -19.03 9.54
N SER A 625 -2.69 -18.37 10.22
CA SER A 625 -2.40 -18.62 11.63
C SER A 625 -1.99 -17.36 12.37
N CYS A 626 -2.14 -17.38 13.69
CA CYS A 626 -1.68 -16.34 14.59
C CYS A 626 -0.99 -16.97 15.81
N ASN A 627 0.28 -16.62 16.02
CA ASN A 627 1.02 -16.94 17.23
C ASN A 627 1.06 -15.70 18.13
N ILE A 628 0.39 -15.79 19.27
CA ILE A 628 0.38 -14.76 20.29
C ILE A 628 1.59 -14.99 21.19
N SER A 629 2.56 -14.07 21.18
CA SER A 629 3.76 -14.16 22.03
C SER A 629 3.41 -13.89 23.50
N LYS A 630 4.21 -14.42 24.44
CA LYS A 630 4.03 -14.16 25.89
C LYS A 630 4.75 -12.89 26.37
N ASP A 631 4.79 -11.87 25.51
CA ASP A 631 5.54 -10.64 25.75
C ASP A 631 4.84 -9.78 26.83
N LEU A 632 5.20 -9.98 28.10
CA LEU A 632 4.60 -9.22 29.21
C LEU A 632 5.19 -7.81 29.34
N ASN A 633 6.41 -7.57 28.86
CA ASN A 633 7.06 -6.28 28.99
C ASN A 633 7.97 -5.85 27.84
N TYR A 634 7.90 -4.55 27.53
CA TYR A 634 8.71 -3.91 26.50
C TYR A 634 10.06 -3.47 27.06
N ASP A 635 11.15 -4.15 26.71
CA ASP A 635 12.49 -3.61 26.94
C ASP A 635 12.76 -2.46 25.96
N ARG A 636 12.61 -1.22 26.43
CA ARG A 636 12.92 0.00 25.65
C ARG A 636 14.38 0.04 25.18
N ARG A 637 15.28 -0.76 25.75
CA ARG A 637 16.72 -0.81 25.45
C ARG A 637 17.10 -1.95 24.50
N ALA A 638 16.19 -2.88 24.19
CA ALA A 638 16.49 -3.98 23.27
C ALA A 638 16.40 -3.53 21.81
N ASP A 639 17.46 -3.80 21.04
CA ASP A 639 17.51 -3.48 19.61
C ASP A 639 16.38 -4.15 18.83
N PHE A 640 15.88 -5.31 19.28
CA PHE A 640 14.76 -6.05 18.68
C PHE A 640 14.05 -6.97 19.69
N ASN A 641 12.83 -7.38 19.35
CA ASN A 641 12.05 -8.32 20.16
C ASN A 641 12.52 -9.76 19.92
N ARG A 642 13.26 -10.30 20.89
CA ARG A 642 13.83 -11.64 20.87
C ARG A 642 12.80 -12.74 21.10
N VAL A 643 11.72 -12.47 21.83
CA VAL A 643 10.67 -13.45 22.09
C VAL A 643 9.90 -13.76 20.82
N GLN A 644 9.45 -12.73 20.10
CA GLN A 644 8.78 -12.91 18.82
C GLN A 644 9.73 -13.52 17.77
N ALA A 645 11.01 -13.17 17.79
CA ALA A 645 12.02 -13.83 16.95
C ALA A 645 12.19 -15.32 17.31
N GLY A 646 12.24 -15.65 18.59
CA GLY A 646 12.28 -17.03 19.09
C GLY A 646 11.02 -17.81 18.73
N ALA A 647 9.84 -17.19 18.83
CA ALA A 647 8.56 -17.79 18.44
C ALA A 647 8.56 -18.17 16.97
N PHE A 648 9.11 -17.30 16.12
CA PHE A 648 9.36 -17.65 14.73
C PHE A 648 10.30 -18.85 14.61
N GLU A 649 11.50 -18.80 15.19
CA GLU A 649 12.55 -19.81 14.98
C GLU A 649 12.21 -21.21 15.54
N GLN A 650 11.58 -21.26 16.71
CA GLN A 650 11.38 -22.51 17.47
C GLN A 650 9.97 -23.09 17.31
N GLU A 651 8.96 -22.27 17.00
CA GLU A 651 7.56 -22.73 16.93
C GLU A 651 7.00 -22.69 15.50
N VAL A 652 7.22 -21.60 14.77
CA VAL A 652 6.63 -21.40 13.44
C VAL A 652 7.49 -22.04 12.33
N LEU A 653 8.80 -21.76 12.31
CA LEU A 653 9.70 -22.21 11.26
C LEU A 653 9.78 -23.75 11.13
N PRO A 654 9.81 -24.55 12.22
CA PRO A 654 9.84 -26.01 12.09
C PRO A 654 8.56 -26.59 11.49
N VAL A 655 7.42 -25.93 11.69
CA VAL A 655 6.14 -26.31 11.07
C VAL A 655 6.14 -25.96 9.60
N LEU A 656 6.60 -24.74 9.25
CA LEU A 656 6.69 -24.30 7.86
C LEU A 656 7.66 -25.16 7.04
N LYS A 657 8.81 -25.57 7.60
CA LYS A 657 9.78 -26.45 6.93
C LYS A 657 9.24 -27.84 6.58
N LYS A 658 8.12 -28.27 7.17
CA LYS A 658 7.44 -29.53 6.80
C LYS A 658 6.59 -29.37 5.54
N GLN A 659 6.25 -28.14 5.16
CA GLN A 659 5.31 -27.81 4.09
C GLN A 659 5.96 -27.02 2.94
N PHE A 660 6.99 -26.24 3.23
CA PHE A 660 7.64 -25.33 2.29
C PHE A 660 9.16 -25.46 2.35
N GLU A 661 9.82 -25.24 1.22
CA GLU A 661 11.27 -25.08 1.19
C GLU A 661 11.68 -23.76 1.85
N THR A 662 12.91 -23.69 2.37
CA THR A 662 13.34 -22.51 3.14
C THR A 662 13.39 -21.23 2.32
N HIS A 663 13.74 -21.34 1.04
CA HIS A 663 13.75 -20.21 0.12
C HIS A 663 12.32 -19.73 -0.23
N GLU A 664 11.29 -20.52 0.06
CA GLU A 664 9.87 -20.19 -0.11
C GLU A 664 9.25 -19.49 1.10
N ILE A 665 10.02 -19.35 2.18
CA ILE A 665 9.58 -18.68 3.41
C ILE A 665 10.15 -17.26 3.46
N GLY A 666 9.30 -16.29 3.77
CA GLY A 666 9.69 -14.91 4.03
C GLY A 666 9.23 -14.42 5.41
N VAL A 667 10.07 -13.64 6.09
CA VAL A 667 9.72 -12.94 7.33
C VAL A 667 9.69 -11.45 7.06
N VAL A 668 8.55 -10.84 7.35
CA VAL A 668 8.29 -9.42 7.18
C VAL A 668 8.15 -8.77 8.56
N SER A 669 8.81 -7.65 8.78
CA SER A 669 8.59 -6.82 9.98
C SER A 669 8.54 -5.33 9.61
N PRO A 670 7.73 -4.49 10.31
CA PRO A 670 7.74 -3.04 10.10
C PRO A 670 9.10 -2.40 10.43
N TYR A 671 9.86 -3.00 11.35
CA TYR A 671 11.01 -2.37 11.98
C TYR A 671 12.34 -2.93 11.46
N ARG A 672 13.23 -2.01 11.05
CA ARG A 672 14.55 -2.36 10.55
C ARG A 672 15.39 -3.11 11.59
N ASN A 673 15.40 -2.66 12.84
CA ASN A 673 16.20 -3.32 13.87
C ASN A 673 15.68 -4.74 14.17
N GLN A 674 14.36 -5.01 14.02
CA GLN A 674 13.82 -6.37 14.11
C GLN A 674 14.39 -7.27 13.01
N VAL A 675 14.39 -6.78 11.77
CA VAL A 675 14.95 -7.48 10.62
C VAL A 675 16.44 -7.75 10.80
N GLU A 676 17.20 -6.77 11.28
CA GLU A 676 18.65 -6.90 11.49
C GLU A 676 18.96 -7.90 12.61
N GLY A 677 18.21 -7.86 13.73
CA GLY A 677 18.33 -8.82 14.81
C GLY A 677 18.05 -10.26 14.38
N MET A 678 16.96 -10.49 13.64
CA MET A 678 16.62 -11.81 13.10
C MET A 678 17.65 -12.29 12.06
N LYS A 679 18.19 -11.40 11.23
CA LYS A 679 19.28 -11.75 10.29
C LYS A 679 20.57 -12.12 10.98
N GLN A 680 20.86 -11.54 12.14
CA GLN A 680 22.06 -11.90 12.90
C GLN A 680 21.95 -13.34 13.40
N GLY A 681 20.79 -13.74 13.92
CA GLY A 681 20.49 -15.15 14.24
C GLY A 681 20.66 -16.08 13.03
N GLN A 682 20.22 -15.66 11.84
CA GLN A 682 20.45 -16.43 10.60
C GLN A 682 21.92 -16.52 10.17
N LYS A 683 22.75 -15.52 10.45
CA LYS A 683 24.19 -15.62 10.14
C LYS A 683 24.87 -16.68 11.00
N GLU A 684 24.41 -16.81 12.24
CA GLU A 684 24.88 -17.83 13.18
C GLU A 684 24.31 -19.22 12.81
N ARG A 685 23.11 -19.27 12.23
CA ARG A 685 22.45 -20.49 11.73
C ARG A 685 21.76 -20.25 10.38
N PRO A 686 22.48 -20.41 9.25
CA PRO A 686 21.91 -20.15 7.93
C PRO A 686 20.75 -21.09 7.64
N ASP A 687 19.55 -20.54 7.53
CA ASP A 687 18.33 -21.29 7.30
C ASP A 687 17.76 -21.07 5.90
N GLY A 688 18.25 -20.09 5.13
CA GLY A 688 17.81 -19.80 3.75
C GLY A 688 16.54 -18.94 3.66
N VAL A 689 15.98 -18.50 4.79
CA VAL A 689 14.73 -17.73 4.85
C VAL A 689 14.98 -16.25 4.52
N THR A 690 14.09 -15.63 3.75
CA THR A 690 14.23 -14.21 3.42
C THR A 690 13.65 -13.32 4.52
N VAL A 691 14.48 -12.60 5.27
CA VAL A 691 14.02 -11.61 6.28
C VAL A 691 14.17 -10.19 5.74
N ALA A 692 13.11 -9.39 5.75
CA ALA A 692 13.18 -8.00 5.29
C ALA A 692 12.05 -7.13 5.86
N THR A 693 12.17 -5.82 5.68
CA THR A 693 11.08 -4.89 6.01
C THR A 693 9.98 -4.97 4.95
N ALA A 694 8.75 -4.56 5.28
CA ALA A 694 7.65 -4.51 4.31
C ALA A 694 8.04 -3.74 3.02
N HIS A 695 8.76 -2.62 3.16
CA HIS A 695 9.31 -1.83 2.06
C HIS A 695 10.25 -2.63 1.13
N LYS A 696 11.13 -3.47 1.69
CA LYS A 696 12.06 -4.31 0.89
C LYS A 696 11.40 -5.54 0.29
N PHE A 697 10.23 -5.94 0.80
CA PHE A 697 9.41 -7.00 0.24
C PHE A 697 8.44 -6.51 -0.83
N GLN A 698 8.31 -5.20 -1.02
CA GLN A 698 7.46 -4.65 -2.07
C GLN A 698 8.01 -5.06 -3.46
N GLY A 699 7.10 -5.53 -4.33
CA GLY A 699 7.46 -6.15 -5.60
C GLY A 699 7.88 -7.63 -5.50
N ARG A 700 8.11 -8.17 -4.29
CA ARG A 700 8.43 -9.58 -4.04
C ARG A 700 7.23 -10.32 -3.47
N GLU A 701 7.29 -11.64 -3.48
CA GLU A 701 6.25 -12.57 -2.99
C GLU A 701 6.90 -13.90 -2.58
N LYS A 702 6.25 -14.62 -1.67
CA LYS A 702 6.71 -15.94 -1.20
C LYS A 702 5.49 -16.85 -0.94
N PRO A 703 5.62 -18.18 -1.15
CA PRO A 703 4.60 -19.15 -0.74
C PRO A 703 4.14 -18.95 0.71
N ALA A 704 5.09 -18.86 1.66
CA ALA A 704 4.78 -18.61 3.06
C ALA A 704 5.36 -17.27 3.55
N ILE A 705 4.55 -16.47 4.24
CA ILE A 705 4.99 -15.23 4.91
C ILE A 705 4.65 -15.26 6.39
N VAL A 706 5.63 -14.87 7.21
CA VAL A 706 5.45 -14.59 8.63
C VAL A 706 5.58 -13.09 8.88
N PHE A 707 4.56 -12.47 9.44
CA PHE A 707 4.56 -11.06 9.81
C PHE A 707 4.83 -10.89 11.31
N VAL A 708 5.98 -10.29 11.64
CA VAL A 708 6.44 -10.08 13.03
C VAL A 708 6.32 -8.62 13.41
N THR A 709 5.47 -8.34 14.39
CA THR A 709 5.09 -6.98 14.79
C THR A 709 6.14 -6.22 15.59
N ARG A 710 7.08 -6.90 16.24
CA ARG A 710 8.10 -6.40 17.20
C ARG A 710 7.53 -5.80 18.48
N SER A 711 6.59 -4.85 18.38
CA SER A 711 6.09 -4.09 19.52
C SER A 711 5.19 -4.94 20.41
N ASN A 712 5.22 -4.68 21.72
CA ASN A 712 4.35 -5.33 22.69
C ASN A 712 3.07 -4.53 22.96
N ALA A 713 3.02 -3.28 22.47
CA ALA A 713 1.89 -2.38 22.56
C ALA A 713 1.45 -1.89 21.18
N PRO A 714 0.15 -1.65 20.95
CA PRO A 714 -0.35 -1.14 19.68
C PRO A 714 0.22 0.24 19.41
N ASN A 715 0.62 0.50 18.16
CA ASN A 715 1.02 1.84 17.75
C ASN A 715 0.70 2.10 16.28
N ARG A 716 0.56 3.38 15.93
CA ARG A 716 0.14 3.81 14.59
C ARG A 716 1.08 3.40 13.46
N PHE A 717 2.36 3.15 13.75
CA PHE A 717 3.33 2.80 12.71
C PHE A 717 3.19 1.35 12.26
N MET A 718 3.13 0.41 13.21
CA MET A 718 2.92 -1.01 12.88
C MET A 718 1.51 -1.29 12.38
N ASP A 719 0.52 -0.57 12.92
CA ASP A 719 -0.88 -0.70 12.55
C ASP A 719 -1.24 0.14 11.32
N ASN A 720 -0.24 0.68 10.62
CA ASN A 720 -0.45 1.43 9.39
C ASN A 720 -1.14 0.55 8.33
N PRO A 721 -2.27 0.99 7.74
CA PRO A 721 -3.06 0.16 6.83
C PRO A 721 -2.26 -0.25 5.58
N ASN A 722 -1.47 0.66 5.00
CA ASN A 722 -0.64 0.37 3.82
C ASN A 722 0.42 -0.69 4.12
N LEU A 723 1.01 -0.66 5.32
CA LEU A 723 2.02 -1.63 5.76
C LEU A 723 1.41 -3.01 6.00
N VAL A 724 0.31 -3.08 6.73
CA VAL A 724 -0.41 -4.33 6.99
C VAL A 724 -0.89 -4.95 5.68
N ASN A 725 -1.49 -4.14 4.80
CA ASN A 725 -1.92 -4.59 3.47
C ASN A 725 -0.75 -5.17 2.67
N VAL A 726 0.40 -4.47 2.63
CA VAL A 726 1.59 -4.98 1.94
C VAL A 726 2.08 -6.27 2.57
N ALA A 727 2.17 -6.38 3.90
CA ALA A 727 2.68 -7.56 4.59
C ALA A 727 1.83 -8.81 4.34
N VAL A 728 0.51 -8.69 4.45
CA VAL A 728 -0.44 -9.80 4.25
C VAL A 728 -0.44 -10.27 2.79
N SER A 729 -0.50 -9.32 1.84
CA SER A 729 -0.57 -9.62 0.40
C SER A 729 0.73 -10.14 -0.25
N ARG A 730 1.80 -10.36 0.53
CA ARG A 730 3.02 -11.05 0.06
C ARG A 730 2.92 -12.57 0.11
N ALA A 731 2.03 -13.12 0.93
CA ALA A 731 1.82 -14.55 1.06
C ALA A 731 1.02 -15.10 -0.12
N LYS A 732 1.51 -16.18 -0.76
CA LYS A 732 0.70 -16.88 -1.77
C LYS A 732 -0.18 -17.94 -1.14
N ASP A 733 0.38 -18.78 -0.27
CA ASP A 733 -0.26 -20.01 0.18
C ASP A 733 -0.50 -20.02 1.69
N PHE A 734 0.40 -19.41 2.47
CA PHE A 734 0.29 -19.38 3.93
C PHE A 734 0.73 -18.04 4.53
N PHE A 735 -0.05 -17.54 5.48
CA PHE A 735 0.27 -16.35 6.27
C PHE A 735 0.21 -16.64 7.77
N CYS A 736 1.23 -16.19 8.50
CA CYS A 736 1.30 -16.26 9.96
C CYS A 736 1.54 -14.88 10.57
N LEU A 737 0.70 -14.47 11.53
CA LEU A 737 0.92 -13.30 12.36
C LEU A 737 1.66 -13.70 13.65
N ILE A 738 2.73 -12.99 14.01
CA ILE A 738 3.35 -13.07 15.35
C ILE A 738 3.25 -11.71 16.03
N ALA A 739 2.49 -11.67 17.13
CA ALA A 739 2.20 -10.45 17.84
C ALA A 739 1.95 -10.67 19.34
N ALA A 740 2.19 -9.62 20.14
CA ALA A 740 1.93 -9.64 21.58
C ALA A 740 0.43 -9.56 21.91
N PRO A 741 -0.02 -9.96 23.11
CA PRO A 741 -1.44 -10.02 23.47
C PRO A 741 -2.12 -8.65 23.37
N LYS A 742 -1.51 -7.61 23.97
CA LYS A 742 -2.03 -6.23 23.92
C LYS A 742 -2.17 -5.67 22.51
N VAL A 743 -1.41 -6.18 21.53
CA VAL A 743 -1.52 -5.74 20.13
C VAL A 743 -2.74 -6.35 19.46
N VAL A 744 -2.99 -7.65 19.68
CA VAL A 744 -4.10 -8.37 19.04
C VAL A 744 -5.44 -8.17 19.76
N GLU A 745 -5.42 -7.68 20.99
CA GLU A 745 -6.59 -7.30 21.80
C GLU A 745 -7.02 -5.83 21.59
N ALA A 746 -6.16 -5.01 20.98
CA ALA A 746 -6.44 -3.60 20.75
C ALA A 746 -7.52 -3.35 19.67
N VAL A 747 -7.81 -2.06 19.43
CA VAL A 747 -8.53 -1.60 18.25
C VAL A 747 -7.50 -1.22 17.18
N GLY A 748 -7.61 -1.79 15.99
CA GLY A 748 -6.67 -1.55 14.89
C GLY A 748 -6.64 -2.68 13.87
N ASN A 749 -5.91 -2.45 12.77
CA ASN A 749 -5.80 -3.37 11.63
C ASN A 749 -5.22 -4.74 12.02
N ILE A 750 -4.27 -4.80 12.96
CA ILE A 750 -3.65 -6.05 13.40
C ILE A 750 -4.62 -6.87 14.28
N ALA A 751 -5.40 -6.20 15.12
CA ALA A 751 -6.43 -6.87 15.92
C ALA A 751 -7.61 -7.34 15.05
N ASP A 752 -8.01 -6.54 14.05
CA ASP A 752 -8.96 -6.95 13.01
C ASP A 752 -8.45 -8.17 12.25
N LEU A 753 -7.16 -8.20 11.90
CA LEU A 753 -6.53 -9.35 11.26
C LEU A 753 -6.59 -10.61 12.14
N LYS A 754 -6.32 -10.50 13.44
CA LYS A 754 -6.47 -11.64 14.37
C LYS A 754 -7.92 -12.13 14.44
N ARG A 755 -8.90 -11.22 14.58
CA ARG A 755 -10.33 -11.58 14.57
C ARG A 755 -10.75 -12.24 13.26
N TYR A 756 -10.22 -11.75 12.13
CA TYR A 756 -10.45 -12.33 10.82
C TYR A 756 -9.87 -13.74 10.71
N ILE A 757 -8.63 -13.96 11.18
CA ILE A 757 -8.00 -15.29 11.22
C ILE A 757 -8.87 -16.26 12.03
N GLU A 758 -9.34 -15.86 13.22
CA GLU A 758 -10.27 -16.67 14.03
C GLU A 758 -11.61 -16.94 13.32
N TYR A 759 -12.15 -15.92 12.64
CA TYR A 759 -13.39 -16.05 11.90
C TYR A 759 -13.28 -17.04 10.74
N ARG A 760 -12.11 -17.13 10.08
CA ARG A 760 -11.86 -18.11 9.01
C ARG A 760 -11.41 -19.49 9.50
N GLY A 761 -11.41 -19.74 10.82
CA GLY A 761 -10.94 -21.00 11.39
C GLY A 761 -9.43 -21.17 11.31
N GLY A 762 -8.68 -20.07 11.20
CA GLY A 762 -7.23 -20.05 11.29
C GLY A 762 -6.73 -20.44 12.68
N GLU A 763 -5.56 -21.03 12.74
CA GLU A 763 -5.02 -21.56 13.99
C GLU A 763 -4.50 -20.43 14.90
N ILE A 764 -5.02 -20.33 16.12
CA ILE A 764 -4.53 -19.41 17.14
C ILE A 764 -3.72 -20.19 18.16
N ARG A 765 -2.42 -19.86 18.28
CA ARG A 765 -1.51 -20.47 19.23
C ARG A 765 -1.02 -19.44 20.23
N GLN A 766 -1.06 -19.81 21.51
CA GLN A 766 -0.31 -19.10 22.53
C GLN A 766 1.14 -19.63 22.52
N SER A 767 2.11 -18.76 22.27
CA SER A 767 3.52 -19.12 22.22
C SER A 767 3.98 -19.66 23.57
N ALA A 768 4.81 -20.70 23.57
CA ALA A 768 5.44 -21.22 24.78
C ALA A 768 6.63 -20.35 25.22
N ILE A 769 7.18 -19.54 24.32
CA ILE A 769 8.39 -18.75 24.55
C ILE A 769 8.06 -17.46 25.32
N CYS A 770 8.66 -17.32 26.49
CA CYS A 770 8.68 -16.10 27.28
C CYS A 770 10.09 -15.49 27.26
N SER A 771 10.23 -14.16 27.32
CA SER A 771 11.54 -13.57 27.63
C SER A 771 11.93 -13.92 29.05
N ALA A 772 13.22 -14.18 29.29
CA ALA A 772 13.76 -14.23 30.65
C ALA A 772 13.57 -12.89 31.41
N PHE A 773 13.35 -11.78 30.70
CA PHE A 773 13.00 -10.46 31.27
C PHE A 773 11.49 -10.26 31.51
N ASP A 774 10.62 -11.05 30.88
CA ASP A 774 9.15 -10.99 31.05
C ASP A 774 8.70 -11.72 32.33
N LEU A 775 9.59 -12.53 32.90
CA LEU A 775 9.47 -13.04 34.27
C LEU A 775 9.78 -11.96 35.32
N VAL A 776 10.18 -10.73 34.90
CA VAL A 776 10.76 -9.72 35.80
C VAL A 776 9.93 -8.43 35.90
N TYR A 777 9.01 -8.06 35.00
CA TYR A 777 8.09 -6.91 35.18
C TYR A 777 6.85 -6.97 34.25
N PRO A 778 5.67 -6.47 34.67
CA PRO A 778 4.85 -5.54 33.84
C PRO A 778 4.48 -4.22 34.55
N CYS A 779 4.55 -3.09 33.84
CA CYS A 779 4.33 -1.72 34.33
C CYS A 779 3.27 -0.96 33.49
N MET A 780 2.29 -0.36 34.21
CA MET A 780 1.52 0.89 33.99
C MET A 780 0.71 1.12 32.70
N GLU A 781 -0.61 1.38 32.86
CA GLU A 781 -1.35 2.33 32.00
C GLU A 781 -2.64 2.96 32.61
N GLU A 782 -3.18 2.48 33.74
CA GLU A 782 -4.51 2.94 34.22
C GLU A 782 -4.54 3.95 35.38
N GLU A 783 -3.39 4.52 35.73
CA GLU A 783 -3.34 5.83 36.41
C GLU A 783 -3.79 7.00 35.51
N ARG A 784 -4.09 6.77 34.22
CA ARG A 784 -4.49 7.86 33.31
C ARG A 784 -6.00 8.03 33.15
N ARG A 785 -6.82 7.07 33.61
CA ARG A 785 -8.28 7.09 33.37
C ARG A 785 -9.12 7.52 34.58
N ALA A 786 -8.69 7.27 35.81
CA ALA A 786 -9.45 7.66 37.01
C ALA A 786 -9.07 9.05 37.59
N TYR A 787 -8.27 9.83 36.86
CA TYR A 787 -7.96 11.23 37.18
C TYR A 787 -9.03 12.22 36.69
N LEU A 788 -9.94 11.84 35.77
CA LEU A 788 -10.79 12.80 35.04
C LEU A 788 -12.29 12.64 35.22
N LEU A 789 -12.74 11.64 35.95
CA LEU A 789 -14.15 11.35 36.13
C LEU A 789 -14.26 10.86 37.57
N GLU A 790 -14.80 11.52 38.57
CA GLU A 790 -15.87 12.50 38.60
C GLU A 790 -15.97 12.87 40.09
N HIS A 791 -15.86 14.15 40.44
CA HIS A 791 -16.54 14.74 41.60
C HIS A 791 -16.15 14.29 43.04
N GLY A 792 -15.35 15.15 43.68
CA GLY A 792 -15.72 15.81 44.94
C GLY A 792 -15.38 15.14 46.29
N SER A 793 -14.52 15.83 47.05
CA SER A 793 -14.63 16.16 48.51
C SER A 793 -15.02 15.04 49.50
N ASP A 794 -14.33 14.74 50.59
CA ASP A 794 -13.84 15.66 51.64
C ASP A 794 -12.86 14.98 52.64
N GLU A 795 -12.34 15.84 53.52
CA GLU A 795 -11.24 15.79 54.48
C GLU A 795 -11.29 14.77 55.65
N HIS A 796 -10.09 14.60 56.25
CA HIS A 796 -9.72 14.01 57.55
C HIS A 796 -9.35 12.52 57.60
N ASP A 797 -8.09 12.20 57.25
CA ASP A 797 -7.08 11.67 58.19
C ASP A 797 -5.69 11.67 57.51
N GLU A 798 -4.99 12.82 57.54
CA GLU A 798 -3.56 12.89 57.21
C GLU A 798 -2.74 12.89 58.51
N TYR A 799 -1.55 12.29 58.47
CA TYR A 799 -0.43 12.41 59.43
C TYR A 799 -0.19 11.31 60.49
N SER A 800 0.12 10.09 60.04
CA SER A 800 1.08 9.24 60.79
C SER A 800 1.95 8.36 59.87
N GLU A 801 1.36 7.72 58.87
CA GLU A 801 2.08 6.80 57.97
C GLU A 801 2.90 7.50 56.88
N VAL A 802 2.38 8.60 56.32
CA VAL A 802 3.07 9.39 55.28
C VAL A 802 4.40 9.95 55.80
N ARG A 803 4.38 10.48 57.02
CA ARG A 803 5.58 11.01 57.69
C ARG A 803 6.59 9.93 58.03
N THR A 804 6.13 8.76 58.50
CA THR A 804 7.02 7.61 58.78
C THR A 804 7.70 7.11 57.52
N SER A 805 7.04 7.24 56.38
CA SER A 805 7.59 6.83 55.09
C SER A 805 8.68 7.75 54.56
N GLU A 806 8.53 9.06 54.74
CA GLU A 806 9.60 10.03 54.47
C GLU A 806 10.84 9.73 55.33
N PHE A 807 10.64 9.27 56.57
CA PHE A 807 11.75 8.89 57.46
C PHE A 807 12.43 7.59 57.02
N ILE A 808 11.66 6.67 56.46
CA ILE A 808 12.18 5.43 55.88
C ILE A 808 12.98 5.73 54.61
N ASP A 809 12.47 6.60 53.75
CA ASP A 809 13.15 7.01 52.52
C ASP A 809 14.46 7.78 52.84
N ASP A 810 14.42 8.73 53.78
CA ASP A 810 15.61 9.42 54.32
C ASP A 810 16.64 8.43 54.91
N ALA A 811 16.18 7.43 55.68
CA ALA A 811 17.06 6.44 56.28
C ALA A 811 17.75 5.58 55.21
N LEU A 812 17.00 5.12 54.21
CA LEU A 812 17.52 4.33 53.08
C LEU A 812 18.49 5.13 52.20
N GLU A 813 18.23 6.43 51.98
CA GLU A 813 19.14 7.34 51.28
C GLU A 813 20.42 7.60 52.09
N SER A 814 20.31 7.84 53.41
CA SER A 814 21.46 8.07 54.29
C SER A 814 22.38 6.85 54.47
N MET A 815 21.86 5.67 54.16
CA MET A 815 22.58 4.39 54.17
C MET A 815 23.07 3.96 52.78
N ASP A 816 22.78 4.76 51.73
CA ASP A 816 23.03 4.43 50.32
C ASP A 816 22.43 3.07 49.90
N ALA A 817 21.32 2.69 50.54
CA ALA A 817 20.71 1.37 50.48
C ALA A 817 19.41 1.35 49.66
N THR A 818 18.96 2.48 49.10
CA THR A 818 17.75 2.61 48.26
C THR A 818 17.75 1.68 47.04
N SER A 819 18.94 1.29 46.58
CA SER A 819 19.12 0.33 45.48
C SER A 819 19.08 -1.14 45.93
N GLN A 820 19.28 -1.41 47.23
CA GLN A 820 19.44 -2.76 47.80
C GLN A 820 18.22 -3.21 48.64
N ILE A 821 17.49 -2.27 49.23
CA ILE A 821 16.29 -2.51 50.03
C ILE A 821 15.13 -1.65 49.52
N GLY A 822 13.98 -2.30 49.33
CA GLY A 822 12.69 -1.65 49.16
C GLY A 822 11.76 -2.00 50.31
N TYR A 823 10.63 -1.33 50.44
CA TYR A 823 9.61 -1.68 51.42
C TYR A 823 8.20 -1.60 50.83
N LEU A 824 7.28 -2.32 51.45
CA LEU A 824 5.86 -2.35 51.10
C LEU A 824 5.08 -1.89 52.33
N ARG A 825 4.04 -1.09 52.13
CA ARG A 825 3.17 -0.62 53.22
C ARG A 825 1.93 -1.49 53.34
N ASN A 826 1.41 -1.64 54.55
CA ASN A 826 0.15 -2.31 54.87
C ASN A 826 0.00 -3.66 54.13
N TYR A 827 1.02 -4.51 54.27
CA TYR A 827 1.17 -5.73 53.50
C TYR A 827 0.54 -6.94 54.22
N PRO A 828 -0.41 -7.68 53.62
CA PRO A 828 -1.11 -8.77 54.31
C PRO A 828 -0.16 -9.88 54.78
N LEU A 829 -0.18 -10.22 56.06
CA LEU A 829 0.75 -11.19 56.65
C LEU A 829 0.64 -12.58 56.01
N LYS A 830 -0.55 -12.98 55.57
CA LYS A 830 -0.76 -14.26 54.84
C LYS A 830 0.07 -14.36 53.57
N GLN A 831 0.38 -13.23 52.95
CA GLN A 831 1.08 -13.17 51.67
C GLN A 831 2.60 -13.11 51.83
N ILE A 832 3.09 -13.01 53.06
CA ILE A 832 4.52 -13.12 53.39
C ILE A 832 4.96 -14.59 53.36
N PHE A 833 4.05 -15.54 53.66
CA PHE A 833 4.39 -16.95 53.88
C PHE A 833 3.71 -17.87 52.88
N THR A 834 4.50 -18.71 52.22
CA THR A 834 4.03 -19.73 51.27
C THR A 834 3.85 -21.12 51.88
N ASN A 835 4.68 -21.48 52.87
CA ASN A 835 4.50 -22.71 53.64
C ASN A 835 3.72 -22.41 54.92
N LEU A 836 2.50 -22.92 54.99
CA LEU A 836 1.57 -22.67 56.11
C LEU A 836 1.64 -23.74 57.21
N GLU A 837 2.40 -24.82 57.03
CA GLU A 837 2.56 -25.92 58.00
C GLU A 837 3.10 -25.53 59.40
N PRO A 838 3.99 -24.52 59.56
CA PRO A 838 4.53 -24.14 60.87
C PRO A 838 3.55 -23.36 61.78
N PHE A 839 2.40 -22.95 61.25
CA PHE A 839 1.46 -22.06 61.93
C PHE A 839 0.26 -22.84 62.50
N ASN A 840 -0.15 -22.50 63.73
CA ASN A 840 -1.28 -23.15 64.38
C ASN A 840 -2.62 -22.57 63.89
N VAL A 841 -3.73 -23.23 64.25
CA VAL A 841 -5.08 -22.88 63.78
C VAL A 841 -5.50 -21.45 64.15
N GLU A 842 -5.02 -20.93 65.29
CA GLU A 842 -5.28 -19.55 65.73
C GLU A 842 -4.52 -18.53 64.88
N GLU A 843 -3.24 -18.80 64.59
CA GLU A 843 -2.37 -17.95 63.74
C GLU A 843 -2.84 -17.93 62.28
N LEU A 844 -3.21 -19.09 61.72
CA LEU A 844 -3.73 -19.19 60.36
C LEU A 844 -5.05 -18.41 60.22
N ARG A 845 -5.90 -18.45 61.25
CA ARG A 845 -7.16 -17.69 61.28
C ARG A 845 -6.90 -16.19 61.41
N PHE A 846 -5.89 -15.77 62.19
CA PHE A 846 -5.47 -14.38 62.31
C PHE A 846 -4.91 -13.82 60.99
N MET A 847 -4.06 -14.60 60.31
CA MET A 847 -3.52 -14.26 58.99
C MET A 847 -4.60 -14.22 57.90
N SER A 848 -5.64 -15.05 58.00
CA SER A 848 -6.69 -15.13 56.98
C SER A 848 -7.77 -14.07 57.08
N THR A 849 -7.86 -13.32 58.18
CA THR A 849 -9.04 -12.49 58.46
C THR A 849 -8.80 -10.99 58.30
N VAL A 850 -7.77 -10.35 58.90
CA VAL A 850 -7.58 -8.88 58.72
C VAL A 850 -6.15 -8.38 59.06
N ALA A 851 -5.12 -9.23 59.12
CA ALA A 851 -3.82 -8.85 59.69
C ALA A 851 -2.79 -8.45 58.62
N HIS A 852 -2.27 -7.23 58.72
CA HIS A 852 -1.30 -6.62 57.79
C HIS A 852 -0.06 -6.16 58.55
N ALA A 853 1.08 -6.07 57.86
CA ALA A 853 2.32 -5.44 58.31
C ALA A 853 2.35 -3.98 57.85
N ASP A 854 2.56 -3.01 58.74
CA ASP A 854 2.44 -1.60 58.36
C ASP A 854 3.54 -1.20 57.36
N PHE A 855 4.77 -1.67 57.59
CA PHE A 855 5.90 -1.49 56.67
C PHE A 855 6.78 -2.75 56.64
N ILE A 856 6.75 -3.52 55.56
CA ILE A 856 7.61 -4.70 55.39
C ILE A 856 8.71 -4.43 54.35
N PHE A 857 9.95 -4.52 54.78
CA PHE A 857 11.15 -4.31 53.99
C PHE A 857 11.59 -5.61 53.33
N TYR A 858 12.14 -5.50 52.13
CA TYR A 858 12.61 -6.63 51.36
C TYR A 858 13.85 -6.25 50.55
N ARG A 859 14.73 -7.21 50.25
CA ARG A 859 15.88 -6.94 49.37
C ARG A 859 15.39 -6.77 47.95
N THR A 860 15.80 -5.71 47.28
CA THR A 860 15.37 -5.41 45.90
C THR A 860 15.80 -6.50 44.91
N ILE A 861 16.90 -7.20 45.19
CA ILE A 861 17.52 -8.20 44.32
C ILE A 861 16.75 -9.53 44.31
N ASP A 862 16.48 -10.13 45.46
CA ASP A 862 15.84 -11.45 45.53
C ASP A 862 14.39 -11.43 46.02
N LYS A 863 13.94 -10.27 46.52
CA LYS A 863 12.62 -10.01 47.12
C LYS A 863 12.39 -10.77 48.42
N SER A 864 13.44 -11.26 49.08
CA SER A 864 13.37 -11.80 50.44
C SER A 864 12.97 -10.69 51.41
N PHE A 865 12.06 -11.00 52.34
CA PHE A 865 11.68 -10.05 53.38
C PHE A 865 12.78 -9.94 54.43
N VAL A 866 13.09 -8.71 54.83
CA VAL A 866 14.27 -8.36 55.63
C VAL A 866 13.88 -7.87 57.01
N LEU A 867 12.83 -7.05 57.13
CA LEU A 867 12.44 -6.38 58.38
C LEU A 867 10.98 -5.94 58.30
N GLU A 868 10.25 -5.96 59.41
CA GLU A 868 8.94 -5.33 59.54
C GLU A 868 9.00 -4.15 60.52
N ILE A 869 8.29 -3.06 60.20
CA ILE A 869 8.11 -1.89 61.07
C ILE A 869 6.61 -1.63 61.24
N GLU A 870 6.17 -1.54 62.49
CA GLU A 870 4.78 -1.25 62.89
C GLU A 870 4.63 0.18 63.39
N VAL A 871 3.56 0.89 63.01
CA VAL A 871 3.30 2.28 63.40
C VAL A 871 2.04 2.36 64.26
N ASN A 872 2.22 2.47 65.58
CA ASN A 872 1.11 2.47 66.52
C ASN A 872 0.64 3.88 66.90
N GLY A 873 -0.66 4.14 66.67
CA GLY A 873 -1.37 5.35 67.10
C GLY A 873 -1.45 5.47 68.62
N SER A 874 -1.27 6.67 69.15
CA SER A 874 -1.23 6.94 70.59
C SER A 874 -2.62 6.94 71.26
N HIS A 875 -3.47 5.92 71.12
CA HIS A 875 -4.70 5.80 71.91
C HIS A 875 -5.19 4.34 72.13
N HIS A 876 -5.29 3.99 73.43
CA HIS A 876 -6.03 2.92 74.10
C HIS A 876 -5.52 1.45 74.09
N ASP A 877 -4.94 1.09 75.24
CA ASP A 877 -4.72 -0.26 75.78
C ASP A 877 -6.02 -1.10 75.83
N ARG A 878 -6.48 -1.61 74.69
CA ARG A 878 -7.50 -2.66 74.64
C ARG A 878 -6.81 -4.03 74.70
N GLU A 879 -7.24 -4.90 75.62
CA GLU A 879 -6.69 -6.27 75.77
C GLU A 879 -6.69 -7.06 74.45
N GLU A 880 -7.66 -6.78 73.56
CA GLU A 880 -7.71 -7.38 72.24
C GLU A 880 -6.58 -6.93 71.32
N GLN A 881 -6.21 -5.64 71.31
CA GLN A 881 -5.10 -5.15 70.48
C GLN A 881 -3.77 -5.75 70.93
N ILE A 882 -3.54 -5.82 72.25
CA ILE A 882 -2.35 -6.47 72.83
C ILE A 882 -2.27 -7.95 72.46
N ARG A 883 -3.42 -8.65 72.40
CA ARG A 883 -3.46 -10.05 71.94
C ARG A 883 -3.15 -10.18 70.45
N ARG A 884 -3.62 -9.24 69.62
CA ARG A 884 -3.37 -9.24 68.17
C ARG A 884 -1.90 -8.96 67.86
N ASP A 885 -1.29 -7.98 68.53
CA ASP A 885 0.12 -7.62 68.33
C ASP A 885 1.04 -8.78 68.75
N LYS A 886 0.77 -9.40 69.91
CA LYS A 886 1.50 -10.61 70.35
C LYS A 886 1.41 -11.77 69.37
N THR A 887 0.24 -11.93 68.73
CA THR A 887 0.01 -12.98 67.72
C THR A 887 0.79 -12.67 66.45
N LYS A 888 0.80 -11.41 66.00
CA LYS A 888 1.55 -10.92 64.85
C LYS A 888 3.07 -11.07 65.03
N SER A 889 3.61 -10.66 66.17
CA SER A 889 5.04 -10.82 66.47
C SER A 889 5.46 -12.30 66.47
N ARG A 890 4.62 -13.20 67.00
CA ARG A 890 4.90 -14.64 67.02
C ARG A 890 4.94 -15.24 65.61
N ILE A 891 4.08 -14.77 64.70
CA ILE A 891 4.05 -15.17 63.29
C ILE A 891 5.34 -14.72 62.58
N LEU A 892 5.72 -13.44 62.71
CA LEU A 892 6.93 -12.88 62.10
C LEU A 892 8.21 -13.55 62.65
N GLN A 893 8.25 -13.86 63.95
CA GLN A 893 9.37 -14.58 64.58
C GLN A 893 9.55 -16.01 64.04
N LYS A 894 8.45 -16.73 63.78
CA LYS A 894 8.50 -18.09 63.21
C LYS A 894 9.06 -18.12 61.78
N ALA A 895 8.81 -17.07 61.02
CA ALA A 895 9.46 -16.84 59.73
C ALA A 895 10.80 -16.11 59.86
N SER A 896 11.14 -15.72 61.09
CA SER A 896 12.35 -15.02 61.48
C SER A 896 12.63 -13.77 60.66
N ILE A 897 11.55 -13.01 60.42
CA ILE A 897 11.60 -11.63 59.98
C ILE A 897 11.59 -10.78 61.26
N PRO A 898 12.63 -9.97 61.53
CA PRO A 898 12.66 -9.09 62.69
C PRO A 898 11.53 -8.05 62.61
N GLN A 899 11.03 -7.61 63.77
CA GLN A 899 9.98 -6.59 63.87
C GLN A 899 10.43 -5.44 64.78
N VAL A 900 10.11 -4.20 64.39
CA VAL A 900 10.34 -2.97 65.15
C VAL A 900 9.05 -2.15 65.24
N VAL A 901 8.75 -1.58 66.40
CA VAL A 901 7.51 -0.80 66.61
C VAL A 901 7.86 0.65 66.86
N ILE A 902 7.22 1.55 66.12
CA ILE A 902 7.35 3.01 66.21
C ILE A 902 6.02 3.60 66.67
N ARG A 903 6.06 4.52 67.63
CA ARG A 903 4.87 5.15 68.18
C ARG A 903 4.64 6.51 67.53
N THR A 904 3.39 6.87 67.23
CA THR A 904 3.06 8.14 66.56
C THR A 904 3.40 9.41 67.36
N ASN A 905 3.82 9.27 68.63
CA ASN A 905 4.28 10.36 69.48
C ASN A 905 5.81 10.37 69.74
N GLU A 906 6.59 9.55 69.02
CA GLU A 906 8.05 9.54 69.14
C GLU A 906 8.70 10.78 68.52
N GLU A 907 9.76 11.28 69.16
CA GLU A 907 10.55 12.40 68.64
C GLU A 907 11.22 12.04 67.31
N LEU A 908 11.15 12.96 66.34
CA LEU A 908 11.55 12.80 64.94
C LEU A 908 12.93 12.14 64.74
N GLU A 909 13.96 12.65 65.41
CA GLU A 909 15.34 12.15 65.26
C GLU A 909 15.52 10.75 65.87
N ARG A 910 14.73 10.43 66.90
CA ARG A 910 14.77 9.12 67.56
C ARG A 910 14.11 8.05 66.68
N ALA A 911 12.98 8.36 66.04
CA ALA A 911 12.33 7.46 65.10
C ALA A 911 13.24 7.14 63.89
N LYS A 912 13.92 8.16 63.33
CA LYS A 912 14.90 7.98 62.24
C LYS A 912 16.07 7.06 62.65
N SER A 913 16.63 7.25 63.85
CA SER A 913 17.72 6.40 64.33
C SER A 913 17.30 4.95 64.53
N MET A 914 16.08 4.70 65.02
CA MET A 914 15.56 3.34 65.24
C MET A 914 15.33 2.58 63.93
N ILE A 915 14.78 3.24 62.91
CA ILE A 915 14.60 2.67 61.56
C ILE A 915 15.96 2.31 60.96
N ARG A 916 16.93 3.21 61.06
CA ARG A 916 18.28 3.02 60.52
C ARG A 916 19.00 1.83 61.16
N GLU A 917 19.04 1.77 62.49
CA GLU A 917 19.74 0.70 63.22
C GLU A 917 19.12 -0.68 62.95
N ALA A 918 17.78 -0.73 62.85
CA ALA A 918 17.06 -1.96 62.53
C ALA A 918 17.39 -2.47 61.12
N LEU A 919 17.45 -1.57 60.13
CA LEU A 919 17.82 -1.92 58.75
C LEU A 919 19.29 -2.35 58.64
N GLU A 920 20.20 -1.68 59.34
CA GLU A 920 21.62 -2.06 59.37
C GLU A 920 21.84 -3.46 59.97
N ASN A 921 21.13 -3.78 61.06
CA ASN A 921 21.22 -5.08 61.71
C ASN A 921 20.59 -6.19 60.86
N ALA A 922 19.45 -5.94 60.23
CA ALA A 922 18.79 -6.89 59.35
C ALA A 922 19.59 -7.16 58.05
N LEU A 923 20.31 -6.14 57.55
CA LEU A 923 21.26 -6.29 56.44
C LEU A 923 22.49 -7.13 56.81
N LYS A 924 23.01 -6.99 58.04
CA LYS A 924 24.19 -7.73 58.54
C LYS A 924 23.90 -9.20 58.88
N ALA A 925 22.66 -9.54 59.25
CA ALA A 925 22.30 -10.87 59.73
C ALA A 925 22.39 -12.02 58.70
N ASP A 926 22.72 -11.72 57.43
CA ASP A 926 22.58 -12.68 56.31
C ASP A 926 23.86 -12.88 55.48
N GLN A 927 25.04 -12.73 56.09
CA GLN A 927 26.25 -13.34 55.54
C GLN A 927 26.31 -14.86 55.75
N ASP A 928 25.38 -15.46 56.50
CA ASP A 928 25.48 -16.88 56.91
C ASP A 928 24.21 -17.74 56.77
N SER A 929 23.09 -17.27 56.18
CA SER A 929 21.84 -18.06 56.20
C SER A 929 21.30 -18.49 54.82
N LYS A 930 21.13 -19.81 54.64
CA LYS A 930 20.41 -20.43 53.51
C LYS A 930 18.91 -20.15 53.64
N ARG A 931 18.43 -19.00 53.17
CA ARG A 931 17.00 -18.66 53.12
C ARG A 931 16.61 -18.07 51.80
N CYS A 932 16.28 -18.92 50.81
CA CYS A 932 15.58 -18.43 49.63
C CYS A 932 14.98 -19.59 48.85
N LEU A 933 13.68 -19.82 49.01
CA LEU A 933 12.85 -20.53 48.00
C LEU A 933 11.36 -20.54 48.35
N ALA A 934 11.00 -20.40 49.63
CA ALA A 934 9.60 -20.41 50.03
C ALA A 934 8.91 -19.07 49.69
N ASP A 935 9.40 -17.90 50.10
CA ASP A 935 8.57 -16.68 50.18
C ASP A 935 8.15 -16.04 48.83
N ARG A 936 8.60 -16.56 47.67
CA ARG A 936 8.33 -15.99 46.34
C ARG A 936 6.92 -16.25 45.77
N GLU A 937 6.26 -17.34 46.16
CA GLU A 937 4.93 -17.67 45.59
C GLU A 937 3.76 -16.90 46.24
N ALA A 938 3.88 -16.47 47.49
CA ALA A 938 2.76 -15.87 48.24
C ALA A 938 2.48 -14.42 47.82
N LEU A 939 3.50 -13.68 47.37
CA LEU A 939 3.34 -12.36 46.77
C LEU A 939 2.55 -12.37 45.45
N SER A 940 2.62 -13.47 44.70
CA SER A 940 2.01 -13.59 43.36
C SER A 940 0.49 -13.77 43.40
N VAL A 941 -0.05 -14.22 44.53
CA VAL A 941 -1.49 -14.47 44.74
C VAL A 941 -2.21 -13.21 45.25
N ALA A 942 -1.48 -12.35 45.95
CA ALA A 942 -1.97 -11.11 46.55
C ALA A 942 -2.56 -10.08 45.59
N ILE A 943 -1.87 -9.89 44.47
CA ILE A 943 -2.12 -8.80 43.52
C ILE A 943 -3.28 -9.16 42.56
N LYS A 944 -3.72 -10.44 42.56
CA LYS A 944 -4.78 -10.97 41.68
C LYS A 944 -6.23 -10.78 42.17
N THR A 945 -6.47 -10.07 43.28
CA THR A 945 -7.84 -9.93 43.87
C THR A 945 -8.38 -8.50 43.98
N ARG A 946 -8.01 -7.57 43.10
CA ARG A 946 -8.76 -6.32 42.92
C ARG A 946 -9.10 -6.11 41.45
N GLU A 947 -10.30 -6.54 41.09
CA GLU A 947 -11.31 -5.84 40.28
C GLU A 947 -12.39 -6.88 39.95
N GLU A 948 -13.61 -6.72 40.46
CA GLU A 948 -14.71 -5.93 39.89
C GLU A 948 -16.00 -6.17 40.76
N PRO A 949 -17.27 -5.77 40.47
CA PRO A 949 -17.85 -4.83 39.45
C PRO A 949 -19.11 -4.02 39.94
N TRP A 950 -19.72 -3.26 39.01
CA TRP A 950 -21.12 -2.75 38.95
C TRP A 950 -21.51 -1.46 39.69
N SER A 951 -22.02 -0.47 38.91
CA SER A 951 -23.40 -0.01 39.10
C SER A 951 -23.95 0.72 37.86
N LEU A 952 -25.14 0.27 37.47
CA LEU A 952 -26.12 0.96 36.62
C LEU A 952 -26.52 2.33 37.21
N SER A 953 -26.85 3.26 36.33
CA SER A 953 -27.48 4.55 36.66
C SER A 953 -28.91 4.39 37.18
N PRO A 954 -29.44 5.46 37.80
CA PRO A 954 -30.82 5.84 37.57
C PRO A 954 -30.94 7.32 37.15
N GLU A 955 -31.13 7.54 35.84
CA GLU A 955 -32.17 8.41 35.26
C GLU A 955 -32.61 7.82 33.91
#